data_AF-K8EA40-F1
#
_entry.id   AF-K8EA40-F1
#
_cell.length_a   1.000
_cell.length_b   1.000
_cell.length_c   1.000
_cell.angle_alpha   90.00
_cell.angle_beta   90.00
_cell.angle_gamma   90.00
#
_symmetry.space_group_name_H-M   'P 1'
#
loop_
_entity.id
_entity.type
_entity.pdbx_description
1 polymer ?
#
loop_
_entity_poly.entity_id
_entity_poly.type
_entity_poly.pdbx_seq_one_letter_code
_entity_poly.pdbx_strand_id
1 'polypeptide(L)'
;MSTEKGYPLEEQPKQSPYAALAFAAASFAGVMSIASVALVNNLNDDTNILLANECLGTDSLSGITNAGVARDAHLARMEHAISDFQSPEAFEAIHNNYDSIYPKMSNAADRKSAFMKQLKPLGWHTARMAEASDAGSKAEYRVDGKDGDVDFPHGNLKPIYTIGEYDATTGYMPTGVPDGMGAMKLNDVTMRFISQSESYGFLGDAGEEFPTFPMDVNNGAAKFTGSKAYYVDYDIAQMKEFMTHSGPAAPMIRGAGSIIETVVNLKGEQVEARSTVANTPHSKPHYSQTSASGVHVQIDATNADSLTSQTWNFMSFCSSHLEEKHQWGENIGFEDDIYLVPEEWAECEDSRVRDYGYVGLPMHAVDLQTKTSYAVGAIGQGGYEKVVEVNCGNSRFACLSISGYNGNFGDDVVKPTFVARKAAVTPTRSDGSAWVYTQNVVPARVYIGLKGYTAAGVDCAATSSCGFLEKNGLAYGKVYGFAVDSSTADRDAFHKDALHASTPTLSGTWASTNWQWDGTVKDFEHDLAWEFQESPIIDGAASTTHKFWTAKGRDEDGAKTEHNSPDPGFDKFGTFVQGSTAGYYGIYSTPTLKTVLDGLTGSALPSSIPATYELLEGESDVTARIHLGGKGKRADGGNQTMMYDGKDKATFEDIDGLEWIRASDGDYFVIQEDGGNKYGERMFISKRPEAGANPQYHFIAQAGGSKNTRSMSKVSVPPKTWARAASFEFSGVVDFSGILSQSTLGGFARRTAEAAVAINDKIIALGLQAHGIAGGLIQAFGLDRGGQVYAWKPQL
;
A
#
# COMPACT_ATOMS: atom_id res chain seq x y z
N MET A 1 25.73 -27.77 38.89
CA MET A 1 25.70 -27.77 40.38
C MET A 1 25.04 -26.46 40.79
N SER A 2 23.70 -26.43 40.86
CA SER A 2 22.88 -26.53 42.10
C SER A 2 23.06 -25.29 42.99
N THR A 3 22.08 -24.41 43.19
CA THR A 3 20.81 -24.60 43.93
C THR A 3 20.00 -23.28 43.82
N GLU A 4 18.76 -23.26 43.33
CA GLU A 4 17.45 -23.35 44.01
C GLU A 4 17.14 -22.40 45.20
N LYS A 5 16.06 -21.61 44.99
CA LYS A 5 14.93 -21.24 45.87
C LYS A 5 15.02 -20.11 46.91
N GLY A 6 14.03 -19.21 46.83
CA GLY A 6 13.30 -18.70 48.01
C GLY A 6 12.95 -17.20 48.00
N TYR A 7 11.71 -16.85 47.65
CA TYR A 7 11.03 -15.64 48.19
C TYR A 7 10.62 -15.91 49.65
N PRO A 8 10.55 -14.89 50.52
CA PRO A 8 9.23 -14.33 50.86
C PRO A 8 9.18 -12.83 51.25
N LEU A 9 7.98 -12.26 51.04
CA LEU A 9 7.17 -11.33 51.87
C LEU A 9 7.77 -10.02 52.45
N GLU A 10 7.12 -8.93 51.99
CA GLU A 10 6.64 -7.72 52.69
C GLU A 10 7.25 -7.27 54.04
N GLU A 11 7.65 -5.98 54.08
CA GLU A 11 7.31 -5.06 55.17
C GLU A 11 7.31 -3.59 54.69
N GLN A 12 6.14 -2.93 54.86
CA GLN A 12 5.85 -1.48 54.83
C GLN A 12 6.61 -0.73 55.98
N PRO A 13 6.71 0.63 56.09
CA PRO A 13 5.59 1.59 55.91
C PRO A 13 5.92 3.07 55.56
N LYS A 14 4.88 3.86 55.20
CA LYS A 14 4.44 5.09 55.92
C LYS A 14 3.34 5.89 55.18
N GLN A 15 2.12 5.85 55.77
CA GLN A 15 1.17 6.94 56.09
C GLN A 15 1.10 8.18 55.14
N SER A 16 0.02 8.40 54.36
CA SER A 16 -1.35 8.94 54.70
C SER A 16 -1.39 10.48 54.84
N PRO A 17 -2.53 11.24 54.65
CA PRO A 17 -3.91 10.95 54.15
C PRO A 17 -4.33 11.94 53.01
N TYR A 18 -5.40 11.75 52.22
CA TYR A 18 -6.85 11.87 52.48
C TYR A 18 -7.55 11.10 51.34
N ALA A 19 -8.29 9.99 51.48
CA ALA A 19 -9.51 9.71 52.25
C ALA A 19 -10.60 10.80 52.08
N ALA A 20 -11.84 10.54 51.70
CA ALA A 20 -12.58 9.34 51.35
C ALA A 20 -14.00 9.82 50.96
N LEU A 21 -14.69 9.13 50.06
CA LEU A 21 -15.90 8.36 50.41
C LEU A 21 -16.38 7.58 49.18
N ALA A 22 -16.25 6.27 49.28
CA ALA A 22 -16.93 5.27 48.47
C ALA A 22 -18.15 4.73 49.24
N PHE A 23 -18.80 3.74 48.61
CA PHE A 23 -19.85 2.81 49.09
C PHE A 23 -21.28 3.16 48.63
N ALA A 24 -22.09 2.25 48.05
CA ALA A 24 -21.93 0.81 47.81
C ALA A 24 -23.00 0.30 46.83
N ALA A 25 -22.77 -0.94 46.38
CA ALA A 25 -23.72 -2.04 46.21
C ALA A 25 -24.29 -2.34 44.81
N ALA A 26 -24.09 -3.61 44.47
CA ALA A 26 -24.47 -4.31 43.26
C ALA A 26 -25.92 -4.81 43.29
N SER A 27 -26.44 -5.04 42.07
CA SER A 27 -27.42 -6.07 41.66
C SER A 27 -28.75 -6.18 42.42
N PHE A 28 -29.86 -5.86 41.75
CA PHE A 28 -31.01 -6.75 41.56
C PHE A 28 -31.98 -6.17 40.51
N ALA A 29 -32.61 -7.05 39.74
CA ALA A 29 -33.59 -6.74 38.70
C ALA A 29 -34.94 -6.26 39.25
N GLY A 30 -35.69 -5.47 38.47
CA GLY A 30 -37.14 -5.39 38.59
C GLY A 30 -37.79 -4.01 38.42
N VAL A 31 -38.32 -3.76 37.21
CA VAL A 31 -39.68 -3.26 36.89
C VAL A 31 -40.17 -1.89 37.45
N MET A 32 -40.68 -1.08 36.51
CA MET A 32 -41.65 0.04 36.61
C MET A 32 -41.17 1.42 37.08
N SER A 33 -41.31 2.43 36.21
CA SER A 33 -42.24 3.54 36.48
C SER A 33 -42.56 4.34 35.22
N ILE A 34 -43.86 4.41 34.93
CA ILE A 34 -44.52 5.50 34.20
C ILE A 34 -44.52 6.76 35.08
N ALA A 35 -44.71 7.91 34.44
CA ALA A 35 -45.11 9.22 34.96
C ALA A 35 -44.00 10.17 35.46
N SER A 36 -43.76 11.23 34.68
CA SER A 36 -44.15 12.60 35.07
C SER A 36 -44.16 13.51 33.84
N VAL A 37 -45.37 13.83 33.36
CA VAL A 37 -45.69 15.00 32.56
C VAL A 37 -46.18 16.09 33.51
N ALA A 38 -45.65 17.31 33.33
CA ALA A 38 -46.22 18.65 33.59
C ALA A 38 -45.05 19.59 33.92
N LEU A 39 -44.81 20.76 33.34
CA LEU A 39 -45.56 21.73 32.52
C LEU A 39 -44.56 22.29 31.45
N VAL A 40 -44.93 22.87 30.30
CA VAL A 40 -45.51 24.22 30.17
C VAL A 40 -46.23 24.38 28.82
N ASN A 41 -47.51 24.75 28.95
CA ASN A 41 -48.46 25.50 28.12
C ASN A 41 -48.11 26.01 26.69
N ASN A 42 -49.15 25.86 25.87
CA ASN A 42 -49.77 26.80 24.91
C ASN A 42 -49.34 26.83 23.43
N LEU A 43 -50.35 26.46 22.60
CA LEU A 43 -50.76 26.96 21.25
C LEU A 43 -50.71 25.86 20.18
N ASN A 44 -51.77 25.47 19.45
CA ASN A 44 -53.22 25.68 19.47
C ASN A 44 -53.84 24.48 18.71
N ASP A 45 -54.91 23.91 19.26
CA ASP A 45 -55.65 22.75 18.72
C ASP A 45 -56.51 23.11 17.50
N ASP A 46 -56.65 22.17 16.55
CA ASP A 46 -57.91 21.44 16.32
C ASP A 46 -57.83 20.44 15.15
N THR A 47 -57.87 19.14 15.50
CA THR A 47 -58.73 18.03 15.03
C THR A 47 -58.91 17.72 13.52
N ASN A 48 -58.93 16.46 13.00
CA ASN A 48 -59.54 15.21 13.49
C ASN A 48 -58.93 13.93 12.86
N ILE A 49 -58.91 12.85 13.65
CA ILE A 49 -58.75 11.43 13.31
C ILE A 49 -60.09 10.70 13.60
N LEU A 50 -60.39 9.60 12.89
CA LEU A 50 -61.34 8.52 13.28
C LEU A 50 -60.58 7.19 13.09
N LEU A 51 -60.16 6.45 14.14
CA LEU A 51 -60.85 5.39 14.95
C LEU A 51 -61.25 4.13 14.14
N ALA A 52 -61.10 2.85 14.56
CA ALA A 52 -61.10 2.23 15.90
C ALA A 52 -60.59 0.73 15.94
N ASN A 53 -60.14 0.26 17.12
CA ASN A 53 -60.41 -0.97 17.95
C ASN A 53 -60.89 -2.31 17.32
N GLU A 54 -60.81 -3.54 17.91
CA GLU A 54 -60.25 -4.22 19.10
C GLU A 54 -60.55 -5.76 18.97
N CYS A 55 -59.98 -6.57 19.89
CA CYS A 55 -60.53 -7.79 20.54
C CYS A 55 -59.87 -9.18 20.37
N LEU A 56 -59.94 -9.91 21.50
CA LEU A 56 -59.21 -11.09 22.01
C LEU A 56 -59.77 -12.47 21.61
N GLY A 57 -58.99 -13.53 21.81
CA GLY A 57 -59.50 -14.91 22.00
C GLY A 57 -58.41 -16.01 22.04
N THR A 58 -58.40 -16.82 23.11
CA THR A 58 -57.54 -17.99 23.36
C THR A 58 -58.19 -19.30 22.88
N ASP A 59 -57.42 -20.27 22.35
CA ASP A 59 -57.49 -21.72 22.69
C ASP A 59 -56.49 -22.60 21.90
N SER A 60 -56.33 -23.83 22.38
CA SER A 60 -55.21 -24.79 22.33
C SER A 60 -54.93 -25.62 21.05
N LEU A 61 -53.68 -26.13 20.99
CA LEU A 61 -53.19 -27.43 20.42
C LEU A 61 -53.36 -27.73 18.92
N SER A 62 -52.25 -27.70 18.16
CA SER A 62 -51.66 -28.86 17.43
C SER A 62 -50.68 -28.45 16.32
N GLY A 63 -49.54 -29.17 16.25
CA GLY A 63 -48.97 -29.68 14.99
C GLY A 63 -48.26 -28.71 14.01
N ILE A 64 -46.93 -28.79 14.02
CA ILE A 64 -46.07 -28.90 12.81
C ILE A 64 -45.85 -27.61 11.97
N THR A 65 -44.57 -27.39 11.65
CA THR A 65 -43.95 -26.40 10.72
C THR A 65 -44.04 -24.92 11.10
N ASN A 66 -43.00 -24.39 11.77
CA ASN A 66 -42.69 -22.95 11.75
C ASN A 66 -41.18 -22.64 11.84
N ALA A 67 -40.34 -23.47 11.22
CA ALA A 67 -38.92 -23.15 11.00
C ALA A 67 -38.66 -22.35 9.70
N GLY A 68 -39.63 -22.30 8.77
CA GLY A 68 -39.54 -21.52 7.53
C GLY A 68 -39.92 -20.05 7.70
N VAL A 69 -41.01 -19.77 8.44
CA VAL A 69 -41.58 -18.42 8.54
C VAL A 69 -40.75 -17.48 9.42
N ALA A 70 -40.03 -18.00 10.43
CA ALA A 70 -39.09 -17.20 11.23
C ALA A 70 -37.78 -16.88 10.50
N ARG A 71 -37.35 -17.76 9.58
CA ARG A 71 -36.17 -17.52 8.72
C ARG A 71 -36.49 -16.48 7.64
N ASP A 72 -37.67 -16.57 7.06
CA ASP A 72 -38.12 -15.61 6.03
C ASP A 72 -38.50 -14.24 6.63
N ALA A 73 -39.00 -14.19 7.87
CA ALA A 73 -39.19 -12.91 8.57
C ALA A 73 -37.87 -12.29 9.06
N HIS A 74 -36.84 -13.09 9.33
CA HIS A 74 -35.50 -12.58 9.67
C HIS A 74 -34.73 -12.13 8.42
N LEU A 75 -34.84 -12.85 7.31
CA LEU A 75 -34.35 -12.44 5.98
C LEU A 75 -35.09 -11.21 5.45
N ALA A 76 -36.42 -11.13 5.60
CA ALA A 76 -37.18 -9.95 5.21
C ALA A 76 -36.91 -8.74 6.13
N ARG A 77 -36.63 -8.96 7.42
CA ARG A 77 -36.16 -7.88 8.32
C ARG A 77 -34.71 -7.48 8.04
N MET A 78 -33.87 -8.38 7.54
CA MET A 78 -32.54 -8.02 7.04
C MET A 78 -32.66 -7.25 5.72
N GLU A 79 -33.47 -7.71 4.75
CA GLU A 79 -33.71 -7.00 3.48
C GLU A 79 -34.34 -5.61 3.69
N HIS A 80 -35.18 -5.45 4.72
CA HIS A 80 -35.74 -4.15 5.10
C HIS A 80 -34.78 -3.29 5.95
N ALA A 81 -33.88 -3.89 6.74
CA ALA A 81 -32.80 -3.16 7.40
C ALA A 81 -31.73 -2.68 6.41
N ILE A 82 -31.56 -3.39 5.29
CA ILE A 82 -30.63 -3.04 4.20
C ILE A 82 -31.16 -1.86 3.36
N SER A 83 -32.48 -1.63 3.29
CA SER A 83 -33.03 -0.44 2.62
C SER A 83 -32.92 0.84 3.45
N ASP A 84 -32.70 0.73 4.76
CA ASP A 84 -32.64 1.86 5.71
C ASP A 84 -31.21 2.34 6.00
N PHE A 85 -30.19 1.79 5.31
CA PHE A 85 -28.78 2.19 5.47
C PHE A 85 -28.40 3.51 4.77
N GLN A 86 -29.37 4.23 4.20
CA GLN A 86 -29.15 5.61 3.75
C GLN A 86 -29.55 6.55 4.87
N SER A 87 -28.62 6.90 5.77
CA SER A 87 -28.88 8.03 6.67
C SER A 87 -29.07 9.28 5.81
N PRO A 88 -30.06 10.15 6.12
CA PRO A 88 -30.25 11.40 5.38
C PRO A 88 -28.98 12.26 5.32
N GLU A 89 -28.16 12.18 6.37
CA GLU A 89 -26.89 12.90 6.50
C GLU A 89 -25.80 12.34 5.58
N ALA A 90 -25.62 11.01 5.50
CA ALA A 90 -24.67 10.42 4.55
C ALA A 90 -25.13 10.62 3.11
N PHE A 91 -26.44 10.59 2.87
CA PHE A 91 -27.03 10.92 1.57
C PHE A 91 -26.70 12.37 1.18
N GLU A 92 -26.86 13.33 2.09
CA GLU A 92 -26.56 14.74 1.86
C GLU A 92 -25.04 14.99 1.69
N ALA A 93 -24.19 14.27 2.42
CA ALA A 93 -22.73 14.33 2.27
C ALA A 93 -22.27 13.84 0.88
N ILE A 94 -22.76 12.67 0.44
CA ILE A 94 -22.48 12.14 -0.90
C ILE A 94 -23.02 13.08 -1.98
N HIS A 95 -24.20 13.66 -1.74
CA HIS A 95 -24.83 14.63 -2.64
C HIS A 95 -23.99 15.88 -2.84
N ASN A 96 -23.50 16.47 -1.74
CA ASN A 96 -22.68 17.69 -1.76
C ASN A 96 -21.32 17.44 -2.41
N ASN A 97 -20.69 16.28 -2.14
CA ASN A 97 -19.46 15.89 -2.82
C ASN A 97 -19.68 15.80 -4.33
N TYR A 98 -20.69 15.05 -4.79
CA TYR A 98 -20.97 14.88 -6.23
C TYR A 98 -21.14 16.21 -6.98
N ASP A 99 -21.95 17.14 -6.42
CA ASP A 99 -22.24 18.42 -7.09
C ASP A 99 -21.04 19.38 -7.10
N SER A 100 -20.11 19.24 -6.14
CA SER A 100 -18.84 19.98 -6.15
C SER A 100 -17.84 19.47 -7.19
N ILE A 101 -17.94 18.19 -7.59
CA ILE A 101 -16.96 17.51 -8.45
C ILE A 101 -17.37 17.55 -9.95
N TYR A 102 -18.67 17.45 -10.28
CA TYR A 102 -19.11 17.35 -11.69
C TYR A 102 -20.29 18.29 -12.05
N PRO A 103 -20.03 19.61 -12.23
CA PRO A 103 -21.09 20.57 -12.59
C PRO A 103 -21.63 20.40 -14.03
N LYS A 104 -20.99 19.59 -14.88
CA LYS A 104 -21.27 19.49 -16.33
C LYS A 104 -22.26 18.39 -16.75
N MET A 105 -22.82 17.59 -15.85
CA MET A 105 -23.77 16.53 -16.25
C MET A 105 -25.17 17.07 -16.57
N SER A 106 -25.39 17.50 -17.82
CA SER A 106 -26.71 17.86 -18.33
C SER A 106 -27.63 16.61 -18.32
N ASN A 107 -28.70 16.67 -17.51
CA ASN A 107 -29.62 15.58 -17.07
C ASN A 107 -29.25 14.88 -15.75
N ALA A 108 -28.61 15.61 -14.82
CA ALA A 108 -28.11 15.10 -13.53
C ALA A 108 -29.12 14.35 -12.66
N ALA A 109 -30.37 14.80 -12.48
CA ALA A 109 -31.25 14.25 -11.44
C ALA A 109 -31.61 12.75 -11.63
N ASP A 110 -32.00 12.34 -12.85
CA ASP A 110 -32.44 10.96 -13.12
C ASP A 110 -31.27 9.97 -13.17
N ARG A 111 -30.11 10.39 -13.71
CA ARG A 111 -28.88 9.57 -13.71
C ARG A 111 -28.28 9.46 -12.30
N LYS A 112 -28.30 10.54 -11.51
CA LYS A 112 -27.89 10.57 -10.09
C LYS A 112 -28.74 9.59 -9.27
N SER A 113 -30.07 9.62 -9.40
CA SER A 113 -30.95 8.65 -8.74
C SER A 113 -30.64 7.19 -9.16
N ALA A 114 -30.26 6.96 -10.41
CA ALA A 114 -29.95 5.62 -10.92
C ALA A 114 -28.64 5.03 -10.37
N PHE A 115 -27.60 5.86 -10.15
CA PHE A 115 -26.34 5.41 -9.55
C PHE A 115 -26.41 5.30 -8.03
N MET A 116 -27.14 6.20 -7.36
CA MET A 116 -27.35 6.11 -5.91
C MET A 116 -28.03 4.79 -5.49
N LYS A 117 -28.88 4.20 -6.34
CA LYS A 117 -29.49 2.88 -6.12
C LYS A 117 -28.50 1.71 -6.23
N GLN A 118 -27.35 1.94 -6.87
CA GLN A 118 -26.28 0.94 -7.05
C GLN A 118 -25.25 0.97 -5.92
N LEU A 119 -25.15 2.09 -5.18
CA LEU A 119 -24.24 2.21 -4.06
C LEU A 119 -24.56 1.18 -2.97
N LYS A 120 -23.49 0.61 -2.41
CA LYS A 120 -23.54 -0.37 -1.33
C LYS A 120 -22.56 0.02 -0.23
N PRO A 121 -22.90 -0.26 1.04
CA PRO A 121 -21.97 0.00 2.14
C PRO A 121 -20.68 -0.81 1.95
N LEU A 122 -19.58 -0.34 2.53
CA LEU A 122 -18.31 -1.06 2.52
C LEU A 122 -18.49 -2.50 3.02
N GLY A 123 -17.77 -3.42 2.37
CA GLY A 123 -17.78 -4.85 2.69
C GLY A 123 -19.05 -5.58 2.27
N TRP A 124 -19.93 -4.97 1.45
CA TRP A 124 -21.20 -5.54 1.04
C TRP A 124 -21.06 -6.64 -0.02
N HIS A 125 -20.20 -6.44 -1.00
CA HIS A 125 -20.05 -7.37 -2.10
C HIS A 125 -19.31 -8.64 -1.65
N THR A 126 -19.92 -9.79 -1.92
CA THR A 126 -19.31 -11.10 -1.64
C THR A 126 -18.73 -11.76 -2.89
N ALA A 127 -19.09 -11.27 -4.08
CA ALA A 127 -18.59 -11.80 -5.34
C ALA A 127 -17.11 -11.45 -5.52
N ARG A 128 -16.34 -12.40 -6.06
CA ARG A 128 -14.90 -12.25 -6.34
C ARG A 128 -14.66 -11.96 -7.81
N MET A 129 -13.80 -10.98 -8.05
CA MET A 129 -13.18 -10.74 -9.35
C MET A 129 -12.13 -11.80 -9.66
N ALA A 130 -11.33 -12.19 -8.65
CA ALA A 130 -10.35 -13.27 -8.78
C ALA A 130 -11.03 -14.61 -9.07
N GLU A 131 -10.33 -15.44 -9.84
CA GLU A 131 -10.78 -16.75 -10.31
C GLU A 131 -9.77 -17.83 -9.96
N ALA A 132 -10.27 -19.01 -9.60
CA ALA A 132 -9.45 -20.21 -9.53
C ALA A 132 -9.14 -20.74 -10.94
N SER A 133 -10.03 -20.56 -11.91
CA SER A 133 -9.87 -20.94 -13.31
C SER A 133 -10.77 -20.10 -14.20
N ASP A 134 -10.35 -19.89 -15.44
CA ASP A 134 -11.14 -19.12 -16.42
C ASP A 134 -12.49 -19.79 -16.66
N ALA A 135 -13.55 -18.98 -16.79
CA ALA A 135 -14.90 -19.47 -16.97
C ALA A 135 -15.11 -20.34 -18.24
N GLY A 136 -14.30 -20.15 -19.28
CA GLY A 136 -14.39 -20.86 -20.54
C GLY A 136 -15.79 -20.78 -21.16
N SER A 137 -16.39 -21.95 -21.44
CA SER A 137 -17.74 -22.05 -22.00
C SER A 137 -18.86 -22.02 -20.96
N LYS A 138 -18.56 -22.05 -19.65
CA LYS A 138 -19.56 -22.09 -18.57
C LYS A 138 -20.28 -20.74 -18.49
N ALA A 139 -21.58 -20.72 -18.76
CA ALA A 139 -22.34 -19.47 -18.81
C ALA A 139 -22.62 -18.91 -17.40
N GLU A 140 -22.75 -19.79 -16.42
CA GLU A 140 -23.00 -19.48 -15.01
C GLU A 140 -21.88 -18.65 -14.37
N TYR A 141 -20.64 -18.77 -14.87
CA TYR A 141 -19.47 -18.02 -14.39
C TYR A 141 -19.26 -16.69 -15.12
N ARG A 142 -20.10 -16.37 -16.11
CA ARG A 142 -19.99 -15.17 -16.95
C ARG A 142 -21.12 -14.18 -16.69
N VAL A 143 -21.66 -14.20 -15.48
CA VAL A 143 -22.76 -13.33 -15.05
C VAL A 143 -22.19 -12.11 -14.32
N ASP A 144 -22.56 -10.92 -14.78
CA ASP A 144 -22.15 -9.64 -14.18
C ASP A 144 -22.60 -9.52 -12.71
N GLY A 145 -21.71 -9.05 -11.84
CA GLY A 145 -21.93 -8.99 -10.39
C GLY A 145 -21.99 -10.33 -9.66
N LYS A 146 -21.56 -11.44 -10.29
CA LYS A 146 -21.53 -12.80 -9.71
C LYS A 146 -20.14 -13.41 -9.80
N ASP A 147 -19.91 -14.44 -8.97
CA ASP A 147 -18.69 -15.24 -8.95
C ASP A 147 -18.43 -15.99 -10.27
N GLY A 148 -17.15 -16.23 -10.54
CA GLY A 148 -16.68 -17.21 -11.52
C GLY A 148 -16.39 -18.56 -10.87
N ASP A 149 -15.35 -19.26 -11.33
CA ASP A 149 -14.80 -20.38 -10.57
C ASP A 149 -14.02 -19.82 -9.38
N VAL A 150 -14.48 -20.14 -8.18
CA VAL A 150 -13.95 -19.60 -6.92
C VAL A 150 -13.53 -20.71 -5.94
N ASP A 151 -13.40 -21.92 -6.46
CA ASP A 151 -12.87 -23.08 -5.76
C ASP A 151 -11.34 -23.05 -5.86
N PHE A 152 -10.75 -22.12 -5.10
CA PHE A 152 -9.31 -21.84 -5.08
C PHE A 152 -8.54 -23.03 -4.48
N PRO A 153 -7.46 -23.49 -5.12
CA PRO A 153 -6.83 -24.77 -4.76
C PRO A 153 -6.04 -24.73 -3.45
N HIS A 154 -5.61 -23.55 -3.00
CA HIS A 154 -4.72 -23.38 -1.84
C HIS A 154 -5.24 -22.37 -0.82
N GLY A 155 -6.57 -22.28 -0.67
CA GLY A 155 -7.22 -21.46 0.35
C GLY A 155 -8.21 -20.46 -0.21
N ASN A 156 -9.29 -20.23 0.53
CA ASN A 156 -10.40 -19.39 0.09
C ASN A 156 -10.08 -17.89 0.16
N LEU A 157 -10.55 -17.15 -0.84
CA LEU A 157 -10.57 -15.69 -0.88
C LEU A 157 -11.98 -15.15 -0.60
N LYS A 158 -12.09 -14.20 0.33
CA LYS A 158 -13.34 -13.48 0.65
C LYS A 158 -13.11 -11.97 0.61
N PRO A 159 -13.89 -11.18 -0.16
CA PRO A 159 -13.75 -9.74 -0.18
C PRO A 159 -14.01 -9.14 1.21
N ILE A 160 -13.14 -8.23 1.66
CA ILE A 160 -13.37 -7.40 2.85
C ILE A 160 -13.91 -6.01 2.49
N TYR A 161 -13.59 -5.52 1.28
CA TYR A 161 -14.34 -4.45 0.60
C TYR A 161 -14.08 -4.47 -0.91
N THR A 162 -14.90 -3.71 -1.63
CA THR A 162 -14.80 -3.50 -3.08
C THR A 162 -14.86 -2.01 -3.39
N ILE A 163 -14.01 -1.53 -4.30
CA ILE A 163 -14.06 -0.13 -4.74
C ILE A 163 -15.39 0.16 -5.43
N GLY A 164 -15.99 1.30 -5.10
CA GLY A 164 -17.39 1.60 -5.45
C GLY A 164 -18.39 1.41 -4.31
N GLU A 165 -17.92 0.91 -3.16
CA GLU A 165 -18.65 0.93 -1.90
C GLU A 165 -18.35 2.21 -1.10
N TYR A 166 -19.18 2.50 -0.09
CA TYR A 166 -19.06 3.70 0.73
C TYR A 166 -19.23 3.40 2.23
N ASP A 167 -18.63 4.23 3.08
CA ASP A 167 -18.89 4.20 4.52
C ASP A 167 -20.29 4.76 4.79
N ALA A 168 -21.18 3.95 5.35
CA ALA A 168 -22.59 4.32 5.53
C ALA A 168 -22.80 5.45 6.55
N THR A 169 -21.80 5.76 7.37
CA THR A 169 -21.88 6.80 8.38
C THR A 169 -21.44 8.16 7.82
N THR A 170 -20.31 8.18 7.13
CA THR A 170 -19.63 9.41 6.68
C THR A 170 -19.83 9.71 5.20
N GLY A 171 -20.24 8.72 4.41
CA GLY A 171 -20.26 8.81 2.95
C GLY A 171 -18.89 8.70 2.29
N TYR A 172 -17.83 8.39 3.05
CA TYR A 172 -16.48 8.25 2.50
C TYR A 172 -16.41 7.10 1.50
N MET A 173 -15.78 7.33 0.35
CA MET A 173 -15.58 6.31 -0.68
C MET A 173 -14.08 6.09 -0.90
N PRO A 174 -13.57 4.87 -0.65
CA PRO A 174 -12.28 4.44 -1.20
C PRO A 174 -12.25 4.64 -2.71
N THR A 175 -11.11 5.10 -3.23
CA THR A 175 -10.90 5.30 -4.66
C THR A 175 -9.75 4.46 -5.17
N GLY A 176 -9.64 4.42 -6.50
CA GLY A 176 -8.55 3.83 -7.26
C GLY A 176 -8.40 2.34 -7.02
N VAL A 177 -7.44 1.76 -7.72
CA VAL A 177 -7.07 0.36 -7.57
C VAL A 177 -6.35 0.15 -6.24
N PRO A 178 -6.78 -0.78 -5.36
CA PRO A 178 -6.08 -1.05 -4.11
C PRO A 178 -4.73 -1.69 -4.38
N ASP A 179 -3.69 -1.08 -3.84
CA ASP A 179 -2.31 -1.49 -4.02
C ASP A 179 -1.66 -1.64 -2.63
N GLY A 180 -0.67 -0.83 -2.25
CA GLY A 180 0.03 -0.91 -0.97
C GLY A 180 -0.88 -0.98 0.25
N MET A 181 -0.44 -1.74 1.26
CA MET A 181 -1.25 -2.10 2.42
C MET A 181 -0.51 -2.01 3.74
N GLY A 182 -1.31 -1.90 4.80
CA GLY A 182 -0.85 -2.03 6.17
C GLY A 182 -2.00 -2.35 7.10
N ALA A 183 -1.70 -2.88 8.28
CA ALA A 183 -2.72 -3.07 9.29
C ALA A 183 -2.13 -2.98 10.71
N MET A 184 -2.90 -2.42 11.63
CA MET A 184 -2.52 -2.25 13.03
C MET A 184 -3.71 -2.45 13.97
N LYS A 185 -3.41 -2.77 15.24
CA LYS A 185 -4.43 -2.85 16.28
C LYS A 185 -4.57 -1.48 16.95
N LEU A 186 -5.74 -0.85 16.84
CA LEU A 186 -5.99 0.44 17.51
C LEU A 186 -6.33 0.25 18.98
N ASN A 187 -7.09 -0.79 19.28
CA ASN A 187 -7.52 -1.17 20.62
C ASN A 187 -7.99 -2.63 20.61
N ASP A 188 -8.49 -3.14 21.74
CA ASP A 188 -8.87 -4.55 21.88
C ASP A 188 -10.03 -5.03 21.00
N VAL A 189 -10.80 -4.11 20.42
CA VAL A 189 -11.96 -4.46 19.59
C VAL A 189 -11.85 -3.97 18.14
N THR A 190 -10.89 -3.10 17.83
CA THR A 190 -10.76 -2.45 16.52
C THR A 190 -9.39 -2.66 15.93
N MET A 191 -9.34 -3.23 14.73
CA MET A 191 -8.17 -3.21 13.87
C MET A 191 -8.37 -2.14 12.79
N ARG A 192 -7.29 -1.46 12.44
CA ARG A 192 -7.23 -0.56 11.30
C ARG A 192 -6.53 -1.27 10.16
N PHE A 193 -7.21 -1.39 9.03
CA PHE A 193 -6.60 -1.73 7.75
C PHE A 193 -6.37 -0.42 6.98
N ILE A 194 -5.21 -0.28 6.37
CA ILE A 194 -4.81 0.86 5.55
C ILE A 194 -4.50 0.33 4.16
N SER A 195 -5.02 1.01 3.15
CA SER A 195 -4.64 0.78 1.77
C SER A 195 -4.47 2.12 1.07
N GLN A 196 -3.52 2.14 0.16
CA GLN A 196 -3.40 3.21 -0.80
C GLN A 196 -3.96 2.76 -2.14
N SER A 197 -4.43 3.75 -2.90
CA SER A 197 -4.84 3.58 -4.27
C SER A 197 -3.74 4.01 -5.21
N GLU A 198 -3.40 3.16 -6.16
CA GLU A 198 -2.59 3.55 -7.30
C GLU A 198 -3.49 4.30 -8.29
N SER A 199 -3.17 5.55 -8.59
CA SER A 199 -3.96 6.35 -9.51
C SER A 199 -3.06 7.19 -10.40
N TYR A 200 -3.39 7.19 -11.68
CA TYR A 200 -2.65 7.94 -12.68
C TYR A 200 -3.21 9.35 -12.86
N GLY A 201 -4.33 9.68 -12.22
CA GLY A 201 -4.89 11.03 -12.26
C GLY A 201 -5.13 11.52 -13.69
N PHE A 202 -4.36 12.54 -14.09
CA PHE A 202 -4.36 13.12 -15.44
C PHE A 202 -3.19 12.65 -16.33
N LEU A 203 -2.42 11.68 -15.86
CA LEU A 203 -1.32 11.07 -16.60
C LEU A 203 -1.89 10.04 -17.59
N GLY A 204 -1.40 10.03 -18.83
CA GLY A 204 -1.79 9.09 -19.89
C GLY A 204 -2.42 9.72 -21.12
N ASP A 205 -2.67 8.87 -22.14
CA ASP A 205 -3.28 9.29 -23.41
C ASP A 205 -4.66 9.94 -23.21
N ALA A 206 -4.90 11.04 -23.95
CA ALA A 206 -6.16 11.76 -23.94
C ALA A 206 -7.36 10.81 -24.16
N GLY A 207 -8.14 10.58 -23.09
CA GLY A 207 -9.27 9.64 -23.07
C GLY A 207 -9.18 8.52 -22.03
N GLU A 208 -8.04 8.35 -21.36
CA GLU A 208 -7.84 7.44 -20.22
C GLU A 208 -7.65 8.16 -18.87
N GLU A 209 -7.82 9.48 -18.86
CA GLU A 209 -7.78 10.31 -17.64
C GLU A 209 -9.01 10.00 -16.76
N PHE A 210 -8.78 9.25 -15.68
CA PHE A 210 -9.79 9.00 -14.65
C PHE A 210 -9.34 9.65 -13.34
N PRO A 211 -9.29 11.00 -13.26
CA PRO A 211 -8.89 11.65 -12.02
C PRO A 211 -9.82 11.24 -10.89
N THR A 212 -9.24 10.90 -9.75
CA THR A 212 -10.04 10.73 -8.54
C THR A 212 -10.68 12.06 -8.15
N PHE A 213 -11.78 12.02 -7.41
CA PHE A 213 -12.38 13.25 -6.93
C PHE A 213 -11.38 14.05 -6.07
N PRO A 214 -11.32 15.39 -6.20
CA PRO A 214 -10.40 16.19 -5.39
C PRO A 214 -10.66 16.09 -3.88
N MET A 215 -9.60 15.95 -3.10
CA MET A 215 -9.62 15.98 -1.64
C MET A 215 -9.12 17.33 -1.14
N ASP A 216 -9.85 17.96 -0.22
CA ASP A 216 -9.35 19.12 0.52
C ASP A 216 -8.27 18.67 1.52
N VAL A 217 -7.14 19.38 1.52
CA VAL A 217 -6.07 19.22 2.51
C VAL A 217 -5.69 20.58 3.08
N ASN A 218 -4.95 20.58 4.19
CA ASN A 218 -4.50 21.81 4.86
C ASN A 218 -5.69 22.75 5.18
N ASN A 219 -6.79 22.19 5.71
CA ASN A 219 -8.04 22.89 5.99
C ASN A 219 -8.65 23.59 4.76
N GLY A 220 -8.53 22.97 3.59
CA GLY A 220 -9.06 23.49 2.31
C GLY A 220 -8.15 24.51 1.62
N ALA A 221 -6.93 24.74 2.13
CA ALA A 221 -5.96 25.63 1.49
C ALA A 221 -5.39 25.04 0.19
N ALA A 222 -5.45 23.72 0.01
CA ALA A 222 -5.06 23.03 -1.22
C ALA A 222 -5.99 21.84 -1.50
N LYS A 223 -5.98 21.37 -2.75
CA LYS A 223 -6.74 20.20 -3.20
C LYS A 223 -5.85 19.22 -3.94
N PHE A 224 -6.08 17.93 -3.74
CA PHE A 224 -5.35 16.85 -4.42
C PHE A 224 -6.29 15.86 -5.11
N THR A 225 -5.98 15.54 -6.37
CA THR A 225 -6.48 14.36 -7.09
C THR A 225 -5.37 13.29 -7.17
N GLY A 226 -5.64 12.21 -7.89
CA GLY A 226 -4.70 11.12 -8.13
C GLY A 226 -4.74 10.13 -6.99
N SER A 227 -3.57 9.64 -6.60
CA SER A 227 -3.45 8.58 -5.60
C SER A 227 -3.93 9.05 -4.23
N LYS A 228 -4.52 8.13 -3.46
CA LYS A 228 -5.04 8.38 -2.12
C LYS A 228 -4.56 7.31 -1.17
N ALA A 229 -4.54 7.64 0.12
CA ALA A 229 -4.33 6.67 1.17
C ALA A 229 -5.45 6.78 2.20
N TYR A 230 -6.02 5.64 2.59
CA TYR A 230 -7.21 5.59 3.43
C TYR A 230 -7.21 4.37 4.33
N TYR A 231 -8.06 4.44 5.35
CA TYR A 231 -8.26 3.35 6.29
C TYR A 231 -9.68 2.80 6.24
N VAL A 232 -9.81 1.52 6.58
CA VAL A 232 -11.07 0.84 6.93
C VAL A 232 -10.85 0.12 8.25
N ASP A 233 -11.64 0.48 9.26
CA ASP A 233 -11.56 -0.12 10.58
C ASP A 233 -12.52 -1.31 10.68
N TYR A 234 -12.05 -2.43 11.24
CA TYR A 234 -12.83 -3.66 11.42
C TYR A 234 -12.90 -4.08 12.89
N ASP A 235 -13.99 -4.77 13.23
CA ASP A 235 -14.14 -5.49 14.49
C ASP A 235 -13.25 -6.74 14.53
N ILE A 236 -12.38 -6.81 15.54
CA ILE A 236 -11.41 -7.89 15.69
C ILE A 236 -12.08 -9.25 15.94
N ALA A 237 -13.14 -9.30 16.74
CA ALA A 237 -13.81 -10.55 17.07
C ALA A 237 -14.50 -11.13 15.83
N GLN A 238 -15.17 -10.29 15.06
CA GLN A 238 -15.82 -10.72 13.82
C GLN A 238 -14.78 -11.09 12.74
N MET A 239 -13.67 -10.36 12.61
CA MET A 239 -12.63 -10.69 11.63
C MET A 239 -12.02 -12.08 11.87
N LYS A 240 -11.83 -12.50 13.13
CA LYS A 240 -11.36 -13.85 13.47
C LYS A 240 -12.25 -14.97 12.93
N GLU A 241 -13.56 -14.72 12.93
CA GLU A 241 -14.56 -15.69 12.48
C GLU A 241 -14.93 -15.51 11.00
N PHE A 242 -14.40 -14.47 10.33
CA PHE A 242 -14.84 -14.09 9.00
C PHE A 242 -14.66 -15.20 7.97
N MET A 243 -13.55 -15.94 8.04
CA MET A 243 -13.27 -16.99 7.06
C MET A 243 -14.20 -18.21 7.18
N THR A 244 -14.91 -18.37 8.31
CA THR A 244 -15.93 -19.42 8.50
C THR A 244 -17.36 -18.87 8.48
N HIS A 245 -17.53 -17.55 8.57
CA HIS A 245 -18.81 -16.87 8.48
C HIS A 245 -19.39 -16.89 7.05
N SER A 246 -20.70 -17.13 6.94
CA SER A 246 -21.46 -16.97 5.69
C SER A 246 -22.03 -15.55 5.58
N GLY A 247 -21.54 -14.76 4.63
CA GLY A 247 -22.06 -13.40 4.41
C GLY A 247 -20.98 -12.37 4.08
N PRO A 248 -21.41 -11.10 3.91
CA PRO A 248 -20.56 -9.95 3.62
C PRO A 248 -19.69 -9.56 4.82
N ALA A 249 -18.64 -8.78 4.57
CA ALA A 249 -17.79 -8.17 5.59
C ALA A 249 -18.41 -6.94 6.26
N ALA A 250 -19.45 -6.34 5.65
CA ALA A 250 -20.11 -5.12 6.11
C ALA A 250 -20.43 -5.07 7.62
N PRO A 251 -20.93 -6.16 8.27
CA PRO A 251 -21.20 -6.14 9.72
C PRO A 251 -19.97 -5.95 10.61
N MET A 252 -18.78 -6.21 10.08
CA MET A 252 -17.51 -6.07 10.79
C MET A 252 -16.96 -4.64 10.72
N ILE A 253 -17.45 -3.81 9.80
CA ILE A 253 -16.87 -2.48 9.56
C ILE A 253 -17.31 -1.51 10.65
N ARG A 254 -16.32 -0.77 11.16
CA ARG A 254 -16.47 0.24 12.21
C ARG A 254 -16.34 1.67 11.70
N GLY A 255 -15.71 1.88 10.54
CA GLY A 255 -15.62 3.17 9.86
C GLY A 255 -14.53 3.18 8.80
N ALA A 256 -14.49 4.24 7.99
CA ALA A 256 -13.43 4.46 7.01
C ALA A 256 -13.13 5.96 6.85
N GLY A 257 -11.98 6.30 6.29
CA GLY A 257 -11.62 7.68 5.98
C GLY A 257 -10.21 7.86 5.43
N SER A 258 -9.86 9.11 5.08
CA SER A 258 -8.50 9.46 4.66
C SER A 258 -7.51 9.39 5.83
N ILE A 259 -6.27 8.97 5.54
CA ILE A 259 -5.12 9.13 6.45
C ILE A 259 -4.25 10.34 6.09
N ILE A 260 -4.60 11.08 5.03
CA ILE A 260 -3.94 12.34 4.64
C ILE A 260 -4.97 13.47 4.74
N GLU A 261 -4.74 14.39 5.67
CA GLU A 261 -5.52 15.63 5.85
C GLU A 261 -4.63 16.88 5.76
N THR A 262 -3.33 16.72 6.03
CA THR A 262 -2.31 17.77 5.90
C THR A 262 -1.20 17.30 4.97
N VAL A 263 -0.69 18.19 4.12
CA VAL A 263 0.44 17.91 3.21
C VAL A 263 1.51 18.97 3.38
N VAL A 264 2.72 18.52 3.69
CA VAL A 264 3.93 19.33 3.91
C VAL A 264 4.96 19.01 2.83
N ASN A 265 5.43 20.05 2.14
CA ASN A 265 6.38 19.92 1.03
C ASN A 265 7.84 19.75 1.53
N LEU A 266 8.78 19.59 0.60
CA LEU A 266 10.21 19.39 0.89
C LEU A 266 10.90 20.54 1.65
N LYS A 267 10.27 21.72 1.74
CA LYS A 267 10.75 22.85 2.56
C LYS A 267 10.18 22.85 3.98
N GLY A 268 9.35 21.87 4.34
CA GLY A 268 8.64 21.85 5.60
C GLY A 268 7.43 22.79 5.64
N GLU A 269 6.91 23.21 4.47
CA GLU A 269 5.79 24.15 4.38
C GLU A 269 4.50 23.42 3.99
N GLN A 270 3.37 23.79 4.59
CA GLN A 270 2.07 23.30 4.14
C GLN A 270 1.79 23.77 2.71
N VAL A 271 1.44 22.82 1.84
CA VAL A 271 1.11 23.10 0.43
C VAL A 271 -0.10 24.03 0.32
N GLU A 272 -0.02 25.00 -0.58
CA GLU A 272 -1.12 25.93 -0.94
C GLU A 272 -1.72 25.56 -2.30
N ALA A 273 -2.86 26.15 -2.66
CA ALA A 273 -3.55 25.89 -3.92
C ALA A 273 -2.65 26.07 -5.15
N ARG A 274 -2.88 25.22 -6.17
CA ARG A 274 -2.21 25.35 -7.47
C ARG A 274 -2.67 26.63 -8.16
N SER A 275 -1.72 27.40 -8.68
CA SER A 275 -2.01 28.60 -9.47
C SER A 275 -2.63 28.21 -10.81
N THR A 276 -3.65 28.96 -11.23
CA THR A 276 -4.23 28.83 -12.58
C THR A 276 -3.43 29.58 -13.64
N VAL A 277 -2.39 30.32 -13.25
CA VAL A 277 -1.57 31.13 -14.16
C VAL A 277 -0.36 30.32 -14.61
N ALA A 278 -0.35 29.96 -15.90
CA ALA A 278 0.76 29.23 -16.51
C ALA A 278 2.11 29.92 -16.26
N ASN A 279 3.15 29.10 -16.07
CA ASN A 279 4.55 29.54 -15.90
C ASN A 279 4.83 30.48 -14.72
N THR A 280 3.92 30.59 -13.76
CA THR A 280 4.17 31.37 -12.54
C THR A 280 4.69 30.46 -11.42
N PRO A 281 5.81 30.83 -10.76
CA PRO A 281 6.27 30.17 -9.53
C PRO A 281 5.19 30.14 -8.45
N HIS A 282 4.99 28.96 -7.85
CA HIS A 282 4.15 28.80 -6.67
C HIS A 282 4.98 29.07 -5.41
N SER A 283 4.36 29.70 -4.41
CA SER A 283 4.97 29.98 -3.10
C SER A 283 5.29 28.69 -2.33
N LYS A 284 4.29 27.82 -2.19
CA LYS A 284 4.36 26.56 -1.43
C LYS A 284 3.84 25.40 -2.29
N PRO A 285 4.57 25.02 -3.35
CA PRO A 285 4.13 23.98 -4.28
C PRO A 285 4.16 22.59 -3.65
N HIS A 286 3.44 21.69 -4.30
CA HIS A 286 3.76 20.27 -4.28
C HIS A 286 4.89 19.99 -5.27
N TYR A 287 6.11 19.78 -4.76
CA TYR A 287 7.32 19.73 -5.58
C TYR A 287 7.38 18.57 -6.58
N SER A 288 6.59 17.51 -6.37
CA SER A 288 6.41 16.40 -7.31
C SER A 288 5.85 16.83 -8.67
N GLN A 289 5.40 18.09 -8.81
CA GLN A 289 4.89 18.64 -10.07
C GLN A 289 5.64 19.88 -10.55
N THR A 290 6.70 20.31 -9.87
CA THR A 290 7.35 21.60 -10.13
C THR A 290 8.87 21.50 -10.23
N SER A 291 9.48 22.52 -10.84
CA SER A 291 10.90 22.84 -10.63
C SER A 291 11.17 23.29 -9.20
N ALA A 292 12.44 23.38 -8.82
CA ALA A 292 12.88 23.88 -7.52
C ALA A 292 12.46 25.35 -7.29
N SER A 293 12.33 26.12 -8.39
CA SER A 293 11.80 27.48 -8.37
C SER A 293 10.27 27.55 -8.21
N GLY A 294 9.56 26.41 -8.22
CA GLY A 294 8.11 26.33 -8.03
C GLY A 294 7.30 26.49 -9.31
N VAL A 295 7.93 26.46 -10.48
CA VAL A 295 7.20 26.46 -11.76
C VAL A 295 6.70 25.05 -12.03
N HIS A 296 5.40 24.88 -12.26
CA HIS A 296 4.82 23.59 -12.64
C HIS A 296 5.45 23.08 -13.94
N VAL A 297 5.65 21.77 -14.14
CA VAL A 297 6.32 21.25 -15.37
C VAL A 297 5.71 20.00 -16.01
N GLN A 298 4.62 19.46 -15.47
CA GLN A 298 3.94 18.30 -16.06
C GLN A 298 2.99 18.64 -17.22
N ILE A 299 2.68 17.64 -18.06
CA ILE A 299 1.87 17.75 -19.30
C ILE A 299 0.44 18.25 -19.02
N ASP A 300 -0.11 17.97 -17.83
CA ASP A 300 -1.47 18.37 -17.44
C ASP A 300 -1.66 19.91 -17.31
N ALA A 301 -0.58 20.69 -17.30
CA ALA A 301 -0.64 22.14 -17.12
C ALA A 301 -1.38 22.89 -18.23
N THR A 302 -1.70 22.20 -19.32
CA THR A 302 -2.48 22.73 -20.43
C THR A 302 -3.93 22.22 -20.43
N ASN A 303 -4.28 21.30 -19.52
CA ASN A 303 -5.63 20.78 -19.36
C ASN A 303 -6.51 21.80 -18.63
N ALA A 304 -7.49 22.36 -19.34
CA ALA A 304 -8.36 23.40 -18.82
C ALA A 304 -9.16 22.95 -17.60
N ASP A 305 -9.55 21.68 -17.52
CA ASP A 305 -10.33 21.18 -16.39
C ASP A 305 -9.45 21.05 -15.14
N SER A 306 -8.22 20.52 -15.25
CA SER A 306 -7.22 20.47 -14.15
C SER A 306 -6.83 21.87 -13.64
N LEU A 307 -6.63 22.84 -14.55
CA LEU A 307 -6.32 24.22 -14.18
C LEU A 307 -7.49 24.91 -13.47
N THR A 308 -8.72 24.70 -13.93
CA THR A 308 -9.90 25.36 -13.31
C THR A 308 -10.19 24.87 -11.90
N SER A 309 -9.79 23.63 -11.55
CA SER A 309 -9.97 23.06 -10.21
C SER A 309 -8.90 23.46 -9.20
N GLN A 310 -7.81 24.13 -9.63
CA GLN A 310 -6.68 24.52 -8.75
C GLN A 310 -6.10 23.32 -7.97
N THR A 311 -6.14 22.13 -8.56
CA THR A 311 -5.75 20.87 -7.92
C THR A 311 -4.33 20.48 -8.24
N TRP A 312 -3.61 20.04 -7.21
CA TRP A 312 -2.42 19.20 -7.35
C TRP A 312 -2.83 17.75 -7.59
N ASN A 313 -1.86 16.93 -8.00
CA ASN A 313 -2.01 15.51 -8.21
C ASN A 313 -0.93 14.81 -7.38
N PHE A 314 -1.34 13.87 -6.53
CA PHE A 314 -0.41 12.83 -6.11
C PHE A 314 -0.21 11.91 -7.31
N MET A 315 1.05 11.68 -7.69
CA MET A 315 1.38 10.73 -8.74
C MET A 315 0.99 9.30 -8.34
N SER A 316 1.23 8.34 -9.22
CA SER A 316 1.09 6.92 -8.90
C SER A 316 1.79 6.63 -7.57
N PHE A 317 1.02 6.33 -6.53
CA PHE A 317 1.59 5.72 -5.35
C PHE A 317 1.77 4.26 -5.68
N CYS A 318 2.97 3.72 -5.54
CA CYS A 318 3.20 2.29 -5.71
C CYS A 318 3.50 1.69 -4.33
N SER A 319 2.83 0.59 -4.00
CA SER A 319 3.15 -0.31 -2.89
C SER A 319 3.51 0.34 -1.55
N SER A 320 2.67 1.28 -1.13
CA SER A 320 2.79 1.91 0.18
C SER A 320 2.75 0.90 1.33
N HIS A 321 3.50 1.14 2.40
CA HIS A 321 3.67 0.18 3.49
C HIS A 321 3.57 0.84 4.88
N LEU A 322 2.99 0.11 5.85
CA LEU A 322 2.87 0.56 7.23
C LEU A 322 4.06 0.11 8.08
N GLU A 323 4.69 1.10 8.70
CA GLU A 323 5.74 0.91 9.69
C GLU A 323 5.24 1.40 11.05
N GLU A 324 4.86 0.44 11.91
CA GLU A 324 4.43 0.75 13.26
C GLU A 324 5.63 1.20 14.12
N LYS A 325 5.34 2.07 15.08
CA LYS A 325 6.31 2.56 16.07
C LYS A 325 7.04 1.41 16.73
N HIS A 326 8.36 1.53 16.80
CA HIS A 326 9.27 0.61 17.50
C HIS A 326 9.06 -0.86 17.11
N GLN A 327 8.67 -1.14 15.86
CA GLN A 327 8.25 -2.49 15.46
C GLN A 327 9.34 -3.57 15.55
N TRP A 328 10.61 -3.18 15.67
CA TRP A 328 11.76 -4.09 15.71
C TRP A 328 12.27 -4.38 17.13
N GLY A 329 11.70 -3.73 18.15
CA GLY A 329 12.09 -3.90 19.54
C GLY A 329 12.06 -2.57 20.31
N GLU A 330 12.41 -2.61 21.60
CA GLU A 330 12.38 -1.44 22.47
C GLU A 330 13.22 -0.27 21.89
N ASN A 331 12.54 0.80 21.46
CA ASN A 331 13.12 1.97 20.79
C ASN A 331 13.86 1.69 19.47
N ILE A 332 13.61 0.56 18.80
CA ILE A 332 14.24 0.20 17.51
C ILE A 332 13.23 0.35 16.37
N GLY A 333 13.62 1.08 15.34
CA GLY A 333 12.76 1.48 14.22
C GLY A 333 12.16 2.87 14.42
N PHE A 334 11.11 3.24 13.71
CA PHE A 334 10.50 4.57 13.83
C PHE A 334 9.93 4.91 15.21
N GLU A 335 9.93 6.20 15.54
CA GLU A 335 9.38 6.75 16.78
C GLU A 335 7.86 6.97 16.73
N ASP A 336 7.27 6.85 15.55
CA ASP A 336 5.84 7.03 15.28
C ASP A 336 5.31 5.92 14.37
N ASP A 337 3.98 5.79 14.30
CA ASP A 337 3.33 4.94 13.29
C ASP A 337 3.29 5.71 11.96
N ILE A 338 4.02 5.20 10.97
CA ILE A 338 4.22 5.88 9.69
C ILE A 338 3.70 4.99 8.56
N TYR A 339 2.89 5.58 7.68
CA TYR A 339 2.59 4.97 6.39
C TYR A 339 3.49 5.60 5.33
N LEU A 340 4.39 4.81 4.75
CA LEU A 340 5.31 5.24 3.72
C LEU A 340 4.62 5.15 2.37
N VAL A 341 4.60 6.26 1.64
CA VAL A 341 3.84 6.43 0.41
C VAL A 341 4.79 6.90 -0.71
N PRO A 342 5.36 5.98 -1.50
CA PRO A 342 6.29 6.31 -2.57
C PRO A 342 5.55 6.81 -3.82
N GLU A 343 6.02 7.88 -4.45
CA GLU A 343 5.56 8.29 -5.79
C GLU A 343 6.42 7.64 -6.88
N GLU A 344 5.80 6.99 -7.87
CA GLU A 344 6.48 6.10 -8.80
C GLU A 344 6.92 6.80 -10.11
N TRP A 345 6.01 7.50 -10.78
CA TRP A 345 6.30 8.11 -12.09
C TRP A 345 5.49 9.38 -12.36
N ALA A 346 5.97 10.18 -13.32
CA ALA A 346 5.35 11.43 -13.73
C ALA A 346 5.49 11.63 -15.24
N GLU A 347 4.66 12.47 -15.83
CA GLU A 347 4.78 12.88 -17.24
C GLU A 347 5.15 14.36 -17.34
N CYS A 348 6.43 14.63 -17.58
CA CYS A 348 6.94 16.00 -17.69
C CYS A 348 6.89 16.52 -19.12
N GLU A 349 6.57 17.81 -19.28
CA GLU A 349 6.65 18.48 -20.57
C GLU A 349 8.09 18.86 -20.89
N ASP A 350 8.65 18.31 -21.98
CA ASP A 350 10.04 18.56 -22.41
C ASP A 350 10.43 20.03 -22.41
N SER A 351 9.57 20.88 -22.98
CA SER A 351 9.85 22.31 -23.12
C SER A 351 10.03 23.00 -21.76
N ARG A 352 9.27 22.57 -20.76
CA ARG A 352 9.25 23.16 -19.43
C ARG A 352 10.38 22.62 -18.57
N VAL A 353 10.70 21.33 -18.65
CA VAL A 353 11.89 20.77 -18.00
C VAL A 353 13.15 21.45 -18.53
N ARG A 354 13.25 21.66 -19.84
CA ARG A 354 14.38 22.37 -20.45
C ARG A 354 14.54 23.77 -19.87
N ASP A 355 13.46 24.54 -19.79
CA ASP A 355 13.51 25.95 -19.43
C ASP A 355 13.59 26.18 -17.90
N TYR A 356 12.95 25.31 -17.10
CA TYR A 356 12.77 25.54 -15.65
C TYR A 356 13.39 24.47 -14.74
N GLY A 357 13.57 23.23 -15.23
CA GLY A 357 13.96 22.08 -14.40
C GLY A 357 12.76 21.35 -13.78
N TYR A 358 13.04 20.31 -13.01
CA TYR A 358 12.05 19.50 -12.30
C TYR A 358 12.69 18.94 -11.03
N VAL A 359 12.00 18.95 -9.89
CA VAL A 359 12.56 18.43 -8.63
C VAL A 359 12.70 16.90 -8.63
N GLY A 360 11.73 16.19 -9.21
CA GLY A 360 11.60 14.75 -9.07
C GLY A 360 10.47 14.38 -8.12
N LEU A 361 10.36 13.09 -7.80
CA LEU A 361 9.30 12.54 -6.96
C LEU A 361 9.88 12.14 -5.59
N PRO A 362 9.39 12.69 -4.48
CA PRO A 362 9.72 12.23 -3.14
C PRO A 362 8.88 11.01 -2.76
N MET A 363 9.39 10.21 -1.83
CA MET A 363 8.51 9.44 -0.96
C MET A 363 7.88 10.37 0.08
N HIS A 364 6.63 10.12 0.46
CA HIS A 364 5.99 10.77 1.58
C HIS A 364 5.95 9.86 2.80
N ALA A 365 6.21 10.42 3.97
CA ALA A 365 6.00 9.75 5.26
C ALA A 365 4.74 10.33 5.91
N VAL A 366 3.68 9.52 5.99
CA VAL A 366 2.40 9.94 6.58
C VAL A 366 2.38 9.59 8.05
N ASP A 367 2.37 10.59 8.91
CA ASP A 367 2.11 10.45 10.34
C ASP A 367 0.65 10.05 10.57
N LEU A 368 0.39 8.82 11.00
CA LEU A 368 -0.96 8.34 11.20
C LEU A 368 -1.69 9.01 12.37
N GLN A 369 -0.96 9.56 13.33
CA GLN A 369 -1.56 10.25 14.48
C GLN A 369 -2.12 11.61 14.07
N THR A 370 -1.36 12.38 13.30
CA THR A 370 -1.74 13.74 12.88
C THR A 370 -2.34 13.79 11.48
N LYS A 371 -2.30 12.67 10.73
CA LYS A 371 -2.70 12.57 9.32
C LYS A 371 -1.96 13.57 8.43
N THR A 372 -0.68 13.77 8.72
CA THR A 372 0.19 14.69 7.98
C THR A 372 1.13 13.91 7.09
N SER A 373 1.04 14.15 5.79
CA SER A 373 1.98 13.67 4.78
C SER A 373 3.19 14.62 4.69
N TYR A 374 4.39 14.11 4.95
CA TYR A 374 5.64 14.85 4.83
C TYR A 374 6.45 14.34 3.65
N ALA A 375 6.73 15.19 2.66
CA ALA A 375 7.67 14.86 1.59
C ALA A 375 9.10 14.67 2.15
N VAL A 376 9.73 13.55 1.84
CA VAL A 376 11.04 13.16 2.36
C VAL A 376 12.12 13.43 1.32
N GLY A 377 13.06 14.33 1.66
CA GLY A 377 14.22 14.63 0.81
C GLY A 377 15.39 13.65 0.96
N ALA A 378 15.56 13.03 2.14
CA ALA A 378 16.77 12.31 2.52
C ALA A 378 17.06 11.03 1.71
N ILE A 379 16.10 10.55 0.93
CA ILE A 379 16.21 9.32 0.15
C ILE A 379 16.32 9.55 -1.38
N GLY A 380 16.54 10.79 -1.79
CA GLY A 380 16.56 11.20 -3.21
C GLY A 380 15.17 11.57 -3.71
N GLN A 381 15.07 11.94 -4.98
CA GLN A 381 13.83 12.33 -5.67
C GLN A 381 13.72 11.56 -7.00
N GLY A 382 13.41 10.26 -6.92
CA GLY A 382 13.31 9.33 -8.05
C GLY A 382 11.94 8.69 -8.16
N GLY A 383 11.77 7.70 -9.02
CA GLY A 383 10.57 6.86 -8.98
C GLY A 383 10.77 5.70 -8.01
N TYR A 384 9.74 5.29 -7.27
CA TYR A 384 9.83 4.22 -6.28
C TYR A 384 8.74 3.18 -6.46
N GLU A 385 9.08 1.89 -6.33
CA GLU A 385 8.06 0.82 -6.21
C GLU A 385 7.62 0.62 -4.78
N LYS A 386 8.58 0.39 -3.88
CA LYS A 386 8.30 0.02 -2.50
C LYS A 386 9.44 0.47 -1.61
N VAL A 387 9.09 1.08 -0.49
CA VAL A 387 10.02 1.49 0.56
C VAL A 387 9.54 0.90 1.86
N VAL A 388 10.39 0.08 2.49
CA VAL A 388 10.06 -0.63 3.73
C VAL A 388 11.14 -0.43 4.77
N GLU A 389 10.73 -0.35 6.03
CA GLU A 389 11.65 -0.36 7.15
C GLU A 389 12.28 -1.75 7.31
N VAL A 390 13.59 -1.77 7.54
CA VAL A 390 14.35 -2.99 7.88
C VAL A 390 14.97 -2.81 9.26
N ASN A 391 15.09 -3.91 10.01
CA ASN A 391 15.63 -3.88 11.36
C ASN A 391 17.10 -3.38 11.40
N CYS A 392 17.36 -2.19 11.95
CA CYS A 392 18.74 -1.69 12.14
C CYS A 392 19.51 -2.42 13.25
N GLY A 393 18.80 -2.99 14.23
CA GLY A 393 19.38 -3.48 15.48
C GLY A 393 19.93 -2.40 16.41
N ASN A 394 19.65 -1.11 16.14
CA ASN A 394 20.16 0.02 16.89
C ASN A 394 19.10 1.13 17.01
N SER A 395 18.89 1.64 18.23
CA SER A 395 17.82 2.61 18.51
C SER A 395 18.07 4.03 18.00
N ARG A 396 19.32 4.38 17.67
CA ARG A 396 19.69 5.70 17.15
C ARG A 396 19.35 5.86 15.66
N PHE A 397 19.09 4.77 14.96
CA PHE A 397 18.92 4.77 13.52
C PHE A 397 17.56 4.20 13.11
N ALA A 398 17.07 4.67 11.96
CA ALA A 398 16.05 4.01 11.17
C ALA A 398 16.68 3.58 9.85
N CYS A 399 16.28 2.42 9.32
CA CYS A 399 16.89 1.82 8.14
C CYS A 399 15.79 1.43 7.18
N LEU A 400 15.93 1.80 5.92
CA LEU A 400 14.96 1.47 4.88
C LEU A 400 15.61 0.65 3.78
N SER A 401 14.87 -0.28 3.20
CA SER A 401 15.16 -0.80 1.87
C SER A 401 14.34 -0.02 0.85
N ILE A 402 14.99 0.42 -0.23
CA ILE A 402 14.38 1.29 -1.25
C ILE A 402 14.46 0.57 -2.60
N SER A 403 13.29 0.39 -3.23
CA SER A 403 13.20 -0.17 -4.57
C SER A 403 12.60 0.79 -5.60
N GLY A 404 12.60 0.39 -6.87
CA GLY A 404 12.18 1.16 -8.03
C GLY A 404 13.28 1.90 -8.76
N TYR A 405 12.89 3.01 -9.37
CA TYR A 405 13.65 3.75 -10.37
C TYR A 405 14.60 4.80 -9.79
N ASN A 406 15.39 5.36 -10.71
CA ASN A 406 16.14 6.59 -10.56
C ASN A 406 15.57 7.68 -11.48
N GLY A 407 14.25 7.72 -11.72
CA GLY A 407 13.56 8.81 -12.43
C GLY A 407 12.74 8.36 -13.64
N ASN A 408 11.47 8.02 -13.43
CA ASN A 408 10.52 7.74 -14.51
C ASN A 408 9.63 8.97 -14.75
N PHE A 409 10.09 9.92 -15.57
CA PHE A 409 9.51 11.26 -15.69
C PHE A 409 8.93 11.59 -17.07
N GLY A 410 8.62 10.55 -17.86
CA GLY A 410 7.94 10.66 -19.14
C GLY A 410 8.69 9.94 -20.26
N ASP A 411 8.18 10.15 -21.48
CA ASP A 411 8.62 9.44 -22.68
C ASP A 411 10.04 9.82 -23.15
N ASP A 412 10.51 9.09 -24.17
CA ASP A 412 11.84 9.25 -24.77
C ASP A 412 12.15 10.67 -25.28
N VAL A 413 11.14 11.53 -25.44
CA VAL A 413 11.33 12.92 -25.85
C VAL A 413 11.95 13.77 -24.73
N VAL A 414 11.60 13.54 -23.46
CA VAL A 414 12.09 14.38 -22.34
C VAL A 414 13.41 13.86 -21.74
N LYS A 415 13.70 12.56 -21.87
CA LYS A 415 14.92 11.94 -21.32
C LYS A 415 16.22 12.65 -21.75
N PRO A 416 16.43 13.03 -23.04
CA PRO A 416 17.61 13.77 -23.46
C PRO A 416 17.75 15.14 -22.80
N THR A 417 16.64 15.79 -22.45
CA THR A 417 16.64 17.09 -21.77
C THR A 417 17.17 16.95 -20.35
N PHE A 418 16.78 15.92 -19.60
CA PHE A 418 17.36 15.65 -18.28
C PHE A 418 18.88 15.40 -18.35
N VAL A 419 19.33 14.61 -19.34
CA VAL A 419 20.76 14.39 -19.57
C VAL A 419 21.49 15.68 -19.92
N ALA A 420 20.91 16.53 -20.77
CA ALA A 420 21.51 17.82 -21.13
C ALA A 420 21.62 18.77 -19.91
N ARG A 421 20.63 18.77 -19.02
CA ARG A 421 20.68 19.52 -17.76
C ARG A 421 21.77 19.01 -16.84
N LYS A 422 21.90 17.69 -16.68
CA LYS A 422 23.01 17.09 -15.92
C LYS A 422 24.37 17.50 -16.48
N ALA A 423 24.53 17.40 -17.80
CA ALA A 423 25.76 17.80 -18.49
C ALA A 423 26.07 19.30 -18.35
N ALA A 424 25.05 20.16 -18.18
CA ALA A 424 25.26 21.58 -17.92
C ALA A 424 25.84 21.85 -16.52
N VAL A 425 25.54 21.01 -15.53
CA VAL A 425 26.13 21.07 -14.18
C VAL A 425 27.51 20.43 -14.16
N THR A 426 27.62 19.20 -14.66
CA THR A 426 28.86 18.44 -14.73
C THR A 426 29.00 17.81 -16.12
N PRO A 427 29.84 18.34 -17.02
CA PRO A 427 29.88 17.96 -18.43
C PRO A 427 30.04 16.47 -18.73
N THR A 428 30.84 15.77 -17.93
CA THR A 428 31.11 14.33 -18.06
C THR A 428 31.17 13.69 -16.68
N ARG A 429 31.05 12.37 -16.66
CA ARG A 429 31.34 11.54 -15.50
C ARG A 429 32.82 11.64 -15.11
N SER A 430 33.16 11.18 -13.91
CA SER A 430 34.54 11.24 -13.39
C SER A 430 35.56 10.48 -14.24
N ASP A 431 35.10 9.50 -15.02
CA ASP A 431 35.90 8.72 -15.96
C ASP A 431 36.00 9.32 -17.39
N GLY A 432 35.35 10.47 -17.62
CA GLY A 432 35.29 11.14 -18.91
C GLY A 432 34.14 10.71 -19.83
N SER A 433 33.31 9.75 -19.41
CA SER A 433 32.15 9.29 -20.19
C SER A 433 30.99 10.29 -20.14
N ALA A 434 30.15 10.30 -21.17
CA ALA A 434 28.93 11.12 -21.19
C ALA A 434 27.86 10.54 -20.23
N TRP A 435 27.01 11.37 -19.65
CA TRP A 435 25.88 10.88 -18.84
C TRP A 435 24.84 10.16 -19.70
N VAL A 436 24.21 9.12 -19.15
CA VAL A 436 22.98 8.52 -19.71
C VAL A 436 21.79 8.79 -18.79
N TYR A 437 20.58 8.69 -19.33
CA TYR A 437 19.38 8.84 -18.49
C TYR A 437 19.35 7.74 -17.42
N THR A 438 18.96 8.10 -16.20
CA THR A 438 19.23 7.28 -15.01
C THR A 438 18.16 6.23 -14.70
N GLN A 439 16.99 6.28 -15.33
CA GLN A 439 15.77 5.57 -14.91
C GLN A 439 16.02 4.16 -14.37
N ASN A 440 16.68 3.29 -15.16
CA ASN A 440 16.96 1.91 -14.78
C ASN A 440 18.45 1.63 -14.55
N VAL A 441 19.28 2.68 -14.43
CA VAL A 441 20.65 2.58 -13.93
C VAL A 441 20.63 2.66 -12.41
N VAL A 442 20.09 1.61 -11.78
CA VAL A 442 19.78 1.57 -10.34
C VAL A 442 20.20 0.23 -9.73
N PRO A 443 21.04 0.21 -8.68
CA PRO A 443 21.27 -0.99 -7.88
C PRO A 443 20.16 -1.16 -6.84
N ALA A 444 20.13 -2.30 -6.13
CA ALA A 444 19.37 -2.34 -4.87
C ALA A 444 19.91 -1.27 -3.90
N ARG A 445 19.04 -0.66 -3.09
CA ARG A 445 19.39 0.48 -2.23
C ARG A 445 18.96 0.25 -0.78
N VAL A 446 19.76 0.75 0.15
CA VAL A 446 19.39 0.91 1.56
C VAL A 446 19.62 2.34 2.01
N TYR A 447 18.75 2.84 2.88
CA TYR A 447 18.92 4.12 3.56
C TYR A 447 19.23 3.90 5.03
N ILE A 448 20.21 4.64 5.55
CA ILE A 448 20.53 4.67 6.98
C ILE A 448 20.32 6.11 7.47
N GLY A 449 19.28 6.29 8.28
CA GLY A 449 18.85 7.56 8.84
C GLY A 449 19.19 7.68 10.32
N LEU A 450 19.82 8.78 10.72
CA LEU A 450 20.15 9.05 12.12
C LEU A 450 19.05 9.91 12.75
N LYS A 451 18.43 9.39 13.81
CA LYS A 451 17.37 10.08 14.54
C LYS A 451 17.91 11.25 15.35
N GLY A 452 17.11 12.32 15.42
CA GLY A 452 17.38 13.50 16.25
C GLY A 452 18.27 14.56 15.59
N TYR A 453 18.50 14.47 14.28
CA TYR A 453 19.35 15.40 13.54
C TYR A 453 18.58 16.07 12.41
N THR A 454 18.79 17.38 12.27
CA THR A 454 18.30 18.16 11.12
C THR A 454 19.05 17.76 9.84
N ALA A 455 18.51 18.10 8.67
CA ALA A 455 19.18 17.85 7.38
C ALA A 455 20.60 18.45 7.27
N ALA A 456 20.91 19.49 8.06
CA ALA A 456 22.25 20.07 8.15
C ALA A 456 23.23 19.29 9.07
N GLY A 457 22.79 18.17 9.65
CA GLY A 457 23.59 17.37 10.59
C GLY A 457 23.72 18.00 11.99
N VAL A 458 22.81 18.92 12.34
CA VAL A 458 22.77 19.54 13.68
C VAL A 458 21.87 18.72 14.60
N ASP A 459 22.40 18.36 15.76
CA ASP A 459 21.64 17.71 16.85
C ASP A 459 20.51 18.64 17.30
N CYS A 460 19.28 18.17 17.17
CA CYS A 460 18.09 18.93 17.54
C CYS A 460 18.11 19.23 19.03
N ALA A 461 18.51 18.28 19.90
CA ALA A 461 18.51 18.47 21.35
C ALA A 461 19.36 19.66 21.81
N ALA A 462 20.32 20.10 20.99
CA ALA A 462 21.15 21.28 21.24
C ALA A 462 20.51 22.62 20.83
N THR A 463 19.43 22.63 20.05
CA THR A 463 18.87 23.83 19.41
C THR A 463 17.35 24.02 19.61
N SER A 464 16.56 22.94 19.70
CA SER A 464 15.09 22.91 19.98
C SER A 464 14.55 21.46 20.03
N SER A 465 13.24 21.21 20.15
CA SER A 465 12.70 19.84 20.01
C SER A 465 12.74 19.37 18.55
N CYS A 466 13.04 18.10 18.30
CA CYS A 466 12.99 17.49 16.96
C CYS A 466 11.60 17.60 16.32
N GLY A 467 11.54 17.88 15.02
CA GLY A 467 10.32 17.70 14.21
C GLY A 467 10.08 16.22 13.88
N PHE A 468 9.02 15.97 13.10
CA PHE A 468 8.59 14.61 12.72
C PHE A 468 9.65 13.85 11.92
N LEU A 469 10.24 14.49 10.90
CA LEU A 469 11.27 13.85 10.07
C LEU A 469 12.55 13.61 10.87
N GLU A 470 12.96 14.56 11.72
CA GLU A 470 14.19 14.44 12.51
C GLU A 470 14.10 13.30 13.54
N LYS A 471 13.00 13.20 14.31
CA LYS A 471 12.87 12.14 15.32
C LYS A 471 12.81 10.74 14.71
N ASN A 472 12.31 10.62 13.49
CA ASN A 472 12.23 9.35 12.76
C ASN A 472 13.48 9.06 11.91
N GLY A 473 14.49 9.94 11.95
CA GLY A 473 15.70 9.76 11.16
C GLY A 473 15.47 9.87 9.66
N LEU A 474 14.42 10.57 9.23
CA LEU A 474 14.08 10.83 7.82
C LEU A 474 14.58 12.20 7.33
N ALA A 475 15.14 13.03 8.21
CA ALA A 475 15.72 14.32 7.86
C ALA A 475 17.23 14.24 7.53
N TYR A 476 17.97 13.35 8.20
CA TYR A 476 19.42 13.23 8.09
C TYR A 476 19.86 11.77 7.97
N GLY A 477 20.41 11.41 6.82
CA GLY A 477 20.88 10.06 6.55
C GLY A 477 21.54 9.96 5.19
N LYS A 478 21.83 8.73 4.76
CA LYS A 478 22.47 8.47 3.48
C LYS A 478 21.91 7.22 2.81
N VAL A 479 21.80 7.26 1.49
CA VAL A 479 21.45 6.12 0.65
C VAL A 479 22.74 5.41 0.18
N TYR A 480 22.73 4.09 0.23
CA TYR A 480 23.81 3.21 -0.20
C TYR A 480 23.30 2.29 -1.30
N GLY A 481 24.08 2.11 -2.37
CA GLY A 481 23.79 1.14 -3.42
C GLY A 481 24.55 -0.16 -3.20
N PHE A 482 23.95 -1.29 -3.56
CA PHE A 482 24.66 -2.58 -3.53
C PHE A 482 25.77 -2.59 -4.58
N ALA A 483 27.00 -2.85 -4.15
CA ALA A 483 28.17 -2.92 -4.99
C ALA A 483 28.83 -4.31 -4.89
N VAL A 484 29.38 -4.77 -6.00
CA VAL A 484 30.01 -6.09 -6.17
C VAL A 484 31.36 -5.93 -6.85
N ASP A 485 32.21 -6.96 -6.78
CA ASP A 485 33.46 -6.98 -7.53
C ASP A 485 33.20 -6.78 -9.03
N SER A 486 33.99 -5.94 -9.69
CA SER A 486 33.81 -5.53 -11.09
C SER A 486 33.91 -6.70 -12.08
N SER A 487 34.50 -7.84 -11.68
CA SER A 487 34.50 -9.07 -12.48
C SER A 487 33.15 -9.81 -12.47
N THR A 488 32.25 -9.48 -11.54
CA THR A 488 30.89 -10.04 -11.48
C THR A 488 30.09 -9.54 -12.67
N ALA A 489 29.33 -10.45 -13.28
CA ALA A 489 28.37 -10.10 -14.32
C ALA A 489 27.38 -9.04 -13.80
N ASP A 490 26.91 -8.17 -14.71
CA ASP A 490 25.84 -7.24 -14.38
C ASP A 490 24.59 -8.00 -13.96
N ARG A 491 23.73 -7.35 -13.18
CA ARG A 491 22.70 -8.01 -12.40
C ARG A 491 21.76 -8.84 -13.25
N ASP A 492 21.28 -8.35 -14.40
CA ASP A 492 20.35 -9.13 -15.22
C ASP A 492 21.06 -10.30 -15.92
N ALA A 493 22.30 -10.10 -16.37
CA ALA A 493 23.10 -11.19 -16.95
C ALA A 493 23.38 -12.29 -15.92
N PHE A 494 23.69 -11.91 -14.67
CA PHE A 494 23.86 -12.86 -13.57
C PHE A 494 22.59 -13.70 -13.38
N HIS A 495 21.39 -13.11 -13.38
CA HIS A 495 20.15 -13.84 -13.14
C HIS A 495 19.67 -14.71 -14.32
N LYS A 496 20.15 -14.45 -15.54
CA LYS A 496 19.96 -15.32 -16.73
C LYS A 496 20.93 -16.49 -16.78
N ASP A 497 22.20 -16.22 -16.50
CA ASP A 497 23.28 -17.19 -16.64
C ASP A 497 23.42 -18.10 -15.38
N ALA A 498 23.03 -17.61 -14.20
CA ALA A 498 23.12 -18.34 -12.93
C ALA A 498 21.99 -19.38 -12.76
N LEU A 499 22.19 -20.48 -13.48
CA LEU A 499 22.07 -21.86 -12.98
C LEU A 499 20.70 -22.38 -12.49
N HIS A 500 20.18 -23.22 -13.36
CA HIS A 500 19.26 -24.35 -13.20
C HIS A 500 19.45 -25.34 -12.01
N ALA A 501 20.13 -25.06 -10.88
CA ALA A 501 20.25 -26.10 -9.83
C ALA A 501 20.61 -25.75 -8.36
N SER A 502 21.11 -24.56 -7.96
CA SER A 502 21.47 -24.33 -6.53
C SER A 502 21.65 -22.85 -6.19
N THR A 503 20.90 -22.34 -5.20
CA THR A 503 20.90 -20.95 -4.63
C THR A 503 22.29 -20.31 -4.52
N PRO A 504 22.79 -19.58 -5.55
CA PRO A 504 24.11 -18.98 -5.48
C PRO A 504 24.11 -17.80 -4.51
N THR A 505 25.21 -17.66 -3.76
CA THR A 505 25.46 -16.50 -2.91
C THR A 505 26.54 -15.63 -3.51
N LEU A 506 26.33 -14.32 -3.46
CA LEU A 506 27.25 -13.29 -3.93
C LEU A 506 27.68 -12.42 -2.75
N SER A 507 28.98 -12.16 -2.62
CA SER A 507 29.50 -11.17 -1.67
C SER A 507 29.40 -9.78 -2.28
N GLY A 508 29.03 -8.79 -1.46
CA GLY A 508 28.95 -7.40 -1.87
C GLY A 508 29.13 -6.44 -0.71
N THR A 509 28.82 -5.18 -0.96
CA THR A 509 28.93 -4.10 0.02
C THR A 509 27.90 -3.03 -0.29
N TRP A 510 27.19 -2.55 0.72
CA TRP A 510 26.43 -1.31 0.63
C TRP A 510 27.40 -0.14 0.58
N ALA A 511 27.59 0.41 -0.62
CA ALA A 511 28.54 1.47 -0.88
C ALA A 511 27.84 2.84 -0.91
N SER A 512 28.51 3.86 -0.40
CA SER A 512 27.95 5.21 -0.37
C SER A 512 28.23 5.98 -1.67
N THR A 513 27.55 7.11 -1.83
CA THR A 513 27.75 8.08 -2.91
C THR A 513 28.26 9.42 -2.36
N ASN A 514 28.57 10.40 -3.22
CA ASN A 514 28.88 11.76 -2.75
C ASN A 514 27.62 12.55 -2.38
N TRP A 515 26.46 12.07 -2.80
CA TRP A 515 25.20 12.74 -2.55
C TRP A 515 24.69 12.51 -1.13
N GLN A 516 24.16 13.58 -0.54
CA GLN A 516 23.39 13.55 0.70
C GLN A 516 22.45 14.76 0.69
N TRP A 517 21.23 14.58 1.19
CA TRP A 517 20.29 15.68 1.38
C TRP A 517 20.82 16.71 2.37
N ASP A 518 20.79 17.98 1.98
CA ASP A 518 21.29 19.10 2.77
C ASP A 518 20.17 20.06 3.24
N GLY A 519 18.91 19.68 3.04
CA GLY A 519 17.75 20.52 3.36
C GLY A 519 17.36 21.51 2.26
N THR A 520 18.06 21.53 1.12
CA THR A 520 17.77 22.45 0.02
C THR A 520 17.11 21.73 -1.14
N VAL A 521 15.90 22.16 -1.51
CA VAL A 521 15.20 21.68 -2.71
C VAL A 521 15.97 22.09 -3.96
N LYS A 522 16.33 21.10 -4.78
CA LYS A 522 17.09 21.25 -6.04
C LYS A 522 16.38 20.47 -7.14
N ASP A 523 16.65 20.85 -8.38
CA ASP A 523 16.20 20.10 -9.55
C ASP A 523 16.99 18.79 -9.71
N PHE A 524 16.41 17.87 -10.46
CA PHE A 524 16.78 16.47 -10.58
C PHE A 524 18.21 16.23 -11.11
N GLU A 525 18.80 17.18 -11.84
CA GLU A 525 20.23 17.10 -12.23
C GLU A 525 21.21 17.05 -11.04
N HIS A 526 20.75 17.39 -9.83
CA HIS A 526 21.49 17.33 -8.58
C HIS A 526 21.13 16.13 -7.69
N ASP A 527 20.27 15.24 -8.16
CA ASP A 527 19.77 14.11 -7.37
C ASP A 527 20.78 12.95 -7.28
N LEU A 528 20.60 12.13 -6.22
CA LEU A 528 21.23 10.83 -6.00
C LEU A 528 21.25 9.94 -7.24
N ALA A 529 20.19 9.94 -8.04
CA ALA A 529 20.01 9.10 -9.21
C ALA A 529 21.24 9.01 -10.14
N TRP A 530 21.94 10.13 -10.31
CA TRP A 530 23.11 10.21 -11.19
C TRP A 530 24.36 9.55 -10.59
N GLU A 531 24.48 9.47 -9.27
CA GLU A 531 25.67 8.96 -8.59
C GLU A 531 25.90 7.46 -8.83
N PHE A 532 24.86 6.71 -9.17
CA PHE A 532 25.00 5.27 -9.48
C PHE A 532 25.68 5.00 -10.83
N GLN A 533 25.91 6.03 -11.64
CA GLN A 533 26.79 5.94 -12.81
C GLN A 533 28.27 6.18 -12.48
N GLU A 534 28.58 6.62 -11.26
CA GLU A 534 29.94 6.84 -10.78
C GLU A 534 30.47 5.61 -10.02
N SER A 535 31.76 5.63 -9.69
CA SER A 535 32.36 4.56 -8.88
C SER A 535 31.83 4.59 -7.44
N PRO A 536 31.53 3.43 -6.83
CA PRO A 536 31.08 3.36 -5.46
C PRO A 536 32.16 3.86 -4.47
N ILE A 537 31.73 4.53 -3.40
CA ILE A 537 32.63 4.96 -2.32
C ILE A 537 32.64 3.87 -1.23
N ILE A 538 33.77 3.17 -1.14
CA ILE A 538 33.99 2.04 -0.22
C ILE A 538 35.35 2.20 0.44
N ASP A 539 35.48 1.76 1.69
CA ASP A 539 36.77 1.76 2.39
C ASP A 539 37.66 0.58 1.98
N GLY A 540 38.97 0.78 2.04
CA GLY A 540 39.96 -0.29 1.87
C GLY A 540 40.13 -0.76 0.42
N ALA A 541 40.52 -2.03 0.25
CA ALA A 541 40.91 -2.59 -1.06
C ALA A 541 39.74 -2.66 -2.07
N ALA A 542 38.50 -2.71 -1.60
CA ALA A 542 37.30 -2.73 -2.44
C ALA A 542 37.06 -1.41 -3.20
N SER A 543 37.63 -0.30 -2.73
CA SER A 543 37.52 1.04 -3.33
C SER A 543 37.92 1.13 -4.81
N THR A 544 38.75 0.21 -5.30
CA THR A 544 39.23 0.20 -6.69
C THR A 544 38.76 -1.01 -7.49
N THR A 545 38.05 -1.95 -6.88
CA THR A 545 37.68 -3.23 -7.52
C THR A 545 36.19 -3.45 -7.63
N HIS A 546 35.36 -2.57 -7.08
CA HIS A 546 33.90 -2.74 -7.08
C HIS A 546 33.19 -1.77 -8.02
N LYS A 547 32.01 -2.19 -8.47
CA LYS A 547 31.02 -1.38 -9.20
C LYS A 547 29.66 -1.50 -8.53
N PHE A 548 28.80 -0.50 -8.69
CA PHE A 548 27.38 -0.67 -8.35
C PHE A 548 26.78 -1.78 -9.21
N TRP A 549 26.01 -2.67 -8.58
CA TRP A 549 25.43 -3.84 -9.25
C TRP A 549 24.08 -3.48 -9.88
N THR A 550 24.15 -2.77 -11.00
CA THR A 550 22.99 -2.37 -11.81
C THR A 550 22.64 -3.44 -12.85
N ALA A 551 21.48 -3.29 -13.48
CA ALA A 551 20.90 -4.23 -14.43
C ALA A 551 21.83 -4.60 -15.59
N LYS A 552 22.38 -3.60 -16.28
CA LYS A 552 23.28 -3.73 -17.44
C LYS A 552 24.50 -2.80 -17.37
N GLY A 553 25.03 -2.64 -16.16
CA GLY A 553 26.10 -1.69 -15.91
C GLY A 553 25.60 -0.24 -15.88
N ARG A 554 26.54 0.69 -15.96
CA ARG A 554 26.31 2.12 -15.68
C ARG A 554 25.97 2.97 -16.91
N ASP A 555 25.81 2.32 -18.06
CA ASP A 555 25.71 2.97 -19.38
C ASP A 555 24.40 2.63 -20.11
N GLU A 556 23.60 1.71 -19.58
CA GLU A 556 22.42 1.18 -20.26
C GLU A 556 21.32 0.83 -19.26
N ASP A 557 20.08 1.07 -19.66
CA ASP A 557 18.88 0.62 -18.95
C ASP A 557 18.71 -0.90 -19.03
N GLY A 558 18.26 -1.50 -17.93
CA GLY A 558 17.82 -2.89 -17.88
C GLY A 558 16.55 -3.05 -17.07
N ALA A 559 16.34 -4.23 -16.49
CA ALA A 559 15.22 -4.44 -15.57
C ALA A 559 15.35 -3.51 -14.35
N LYS A 560 14.23 -3.15 -13.72
CA LYS A 560 14.22 -2.38 -12.47
C LYS A 560 14.24 -3.34 -11.28
N THR A 561 14.69 -2.85 -10.12
CA THR A 561 14.37 -3.54 -8.85
C THR A 561 12.90 -3.29 -8.54
N GLU A 562 12.16 -4.35 -8.21
CA GLU A 562 10.70 -4.31 -8.02
C GLU A 562 10.29 -4.29 -6.55
N HIS A 563 9.20 -4.91 -6.16
CA HIS A 563 8.77 -4.98 -4.78
C HIS A 563 9.80 -5.65 -3.86
N ASN A 564 9.91 -5.14 -2.64
CA ASN A 564 10.75 -5.67 -1.58
C ASN A 564 9.95 -5.96 -0.30
N SER A 565 10.53 -6.76 0.59
CA SER A 565 9.93 -7.05 1.89
C SER A 565 11.01 -7.31 2.94
N PRO A 566 10.88 -6.73 4.15
CA PRO A 566 11.86 -6.97 5.20
C PRO A 566 11.83 -8.41 5.70
N ASP A 567 12.94 -8.92 6.25
CA ASP A 567 12.88 -10.13 7.09
C ASP A 567 11.97 -9.81 8.30
N PRO A 568 10.87 -10.55 8.49
CA PRO A 568 9.96 -10.33 9.62
C PRO A 568 10.57 -10.69 10.99
N GLY A 569 11.76 -11.29 11.03
CA GLY A 569 12.48 -11.66 12.25
C GLY A 569 13.18 -10.49 12.96
N PHE A 570 13.68 -10.77 14.18
CA PHE A 570 14.34 -9.78 15.04
C PHE A 570 15.85 -10.00 15.21
N ASP A 571 16.37 -11.11 14.70
CA ASP A 571 17.74 -11.59 14.88
C ASP A 571 18.67 -11.25 13.71
N LYS A 572 18.10 -10.82 12.57
CA LYS A 572 18.85 -10.36 11.40
C LYS A 572 18.63 -8.87 11.18
N PHE A 573 19.71 -8.17 10.87
CA PHE A 573 19.73 -6.72 10.73
C PHE A 573 19.96 -6.34 9.27
N GLY A 574 19.13 -5.43 8.76
CA GLY A 574 19.20 -4.96 7.37
C GLY A 574 19.03 -6.08 6.34
N THR A 575 18.22 -7.10 6.67
CA THR A 575 17.91 -8.22 5.77
C THR A 575 16.52 -8.02 5.16
N PHE A 576 16.43 -8.21 3.84
CA PHE A 576 15.19 -8.11 3.09
C PHE A 576 15.26 -8.95 1.81
N VAL A 577 14.10 -9.32 1.28
CA VAL A 577 13.96 -9.93 -0.06
C VAL A 577 13.59 -8.85 -1.08
N GLN A 578 14.05 -9.01 -2.32
CA GLN A 578 13.90 -8.04 -3.40
C GLN A 578 13.54 -8.76 -4.70
N GLY A 579 12.46 -8.34 -5.36
CA GLY A 579 12.04 -8.76 -6.70
C GLY A 579 12.58 -7.86 -7.81
N SER A 580 12.21 -8.17 -9.06
CA SER A 580 12.65 -7.48 -10.28
C SER A 580 11.63 -7.66 -11.42
N THR A 581 11.55 -6.68 -12.34
CA THR A 581 10.78 -6.86 -13.59
C THR A 581 11.21 -8.04 -14.43
N ALA A 582 12.49 -8.42 -14.33
CA ALA A 582 12.99 -9.57 -15.07
C ALA A 582 12.44 -10.93 -14.56
N GLY A 583 11.73 -10.98 -13.43
CA GLY A 583 11.14 -12.21 -12.91
C GLY A 583 12.04 -13.03 -11.97
N TYR A 584 13.08 -12.41 -11.41
CA TYR A 584 13.93 -13.02 -10.37
C TYR A 584 13.67 -12.37 -8.99
N TYR A 585 14.01 -13.08 -7.92
CA TYR A 585 14.06 -12.50 -6.57
C TYR A 585 15.11 -13.17 -5.68
N GLY A 586 15.62 -12.41 -4.72
CA GLY A 586 16.65 -12.88 -3.79
C GLY A 586 16.75 -12.07 -2.51
N ILE A 587 17.50 -12.59 -1.54
CA ILE A 587 17.66 -12.02 -0.20
C ILE A 587 18.98 -11.25 -0.13
N TYR A 588 18.89 -9.98 0.23
CA TYR A 588 20.03 -9.21 0.71
C TYR A 588 20.16 -9.35 2.23
N SER A 589 21.38 -9.51 2.72
CA SER A 589 21.67 -9.61 4.15
C SER A 589 22.88 -8.80 4.57
N THR A 590 22.82 -8.23 5.77
CA THR A 590 23.86 -7.33 6.29
C THR A 590 24.27 -7.72 7.72
N PRO A 591 24.90 -8.89 7.94
CA PRO A 591 25.08 -9.45 9.29
C PRO A 591 25.86 -8.56 10.27
N THR A 592 26.70 -7.65 9.76
CA THR A 592 27.53 -6.74 10.57
C THR A 592 26.89 -5.38 10.80
N LEU A 593 25.68 -5.10 10.27
CA LEU A 593 25.05 -3.78 10.32
C LEU A 593 25.02 -3.21 11.74
N LYS A 594 24.47 -3.97 12.70
CA LYS A 594 24.38 -3.52 14.10
C LYS A 594 25.75 -3.14 14.66
N THR A 595 26.77 -3.98 14.45
CA THR A 595 28.14 -3.73 14.93
C THR A 595 28.73 -2.45 14.33
N VAL A 596 28.48 -2.20 13.04
CA VAL A 596 28.90 -0.96 12.38
C VAL A 596 28.22 0.25 13.01
N LEU A 597 26.89 0.20 13.22
CA LEU A 597 26.12 1.30 13.79
C LEU A 597 26.48 1.58 15.26
N ASP A 598 26.73 0.55 16.06
CA ASP A 598 27.14 0.67 17.46
C ASP A 598 28.48 1.42 17.62
N GLY A 599 29.35 1.36 16.61
CA GLY A 599 30.64 2.05 16.59
C GLY A 599 30.59 3.54 16.26
N LEU A 600 29.45 4.06 15.78
CA LEU A 600 29.30 5.45 15.35
C LEU A 600 28.93 6.37 16.52
N THR A 601 29.39 7.62 16.47
CA THR A 601 29.09 8.65 17.50
C THR A 601 28.75 9.99 16.84
N GLY A 602 28.05 10.86 17.56
CA GLY A 602 27.59 12.15 17.02
C GLY A 602 26.76 11.98 15.74
N SER A 603 27.01 12.83 14.75
CA SER A 603 26.36 12.82 13.43
C SER A 603 26.98 11.85 12.43
N ALA A 604 27.88 10.95 12.85
CA ALA A 604 28.55 10.04 11.93
C ALA A 604 27.59 9.02 11.30
N LEU A 605 27.76 8.77 10.00
CA LEU A 605 27.09 7.73 9.23
C LEU A 605 28.12 6.69 8.73
N PRO A 606 27.71 5.45 8.41
CA PRO A 606 28.62 4.46 7.83
C PRO A 606 29.31 4.96 6.55
N SER A 607 30.56 4.58 6.33
CA SER A 607 31.22 4.78 5.03
C SER A 607 30.76 3.74 4.00
N SER A 608 30.70 2.48 4.43
CA SER A 608 30.22 1.32 3.68
C SER A 608 29.87 0.18 4.63
N ILE A 609 29.08 -0.80 4.18
CA ILE A 609 28.60 -1.90 5.03
C ILE A 609 28.72 -3.24 4.28
N PRO A 610 29.52 -4.20 4.76
CA PRO A 610 29.62 -5.53 4.14
C PRO A 610 28.25 -6.23 4.06
N ALA A 611 27.97 -6.85 2.92
CA ALA A 611 26.67 -7.46 2.66
C ALA A 611 26.79 -8.72 1.77
N THR A 612 25.72 -9.49 1.70
CA THR A 612 25.60 -10.66 0.83
C THR A 612 24.26 -10.68 0.11
N TYR A 613 24.23 -11.28 -1.08
CA TYR A 613 23.01 -11.58 -1.83
C TYR A 613 22.86 -13.10 -1.99
N GLU A 614 21.68 -13.64 -1.71
CA GLU A 614 21.28 -15.03 -1.92
C GLU A 614 20.17 -15.07 -2.97
N LEU A 615 20.41 -15.71 -4.11
CA LEU A 615 19.40 -15.87 -5.15
C LEU A 615 18.43 -17.01 -4.77
N LEU A 616 17.14 -16.71 -4.72
CA LEU A 616 16.08 -17.70 -4.48
C LEU A 616 15.48 -18.22 -5.79
N GLU A 617 15.21 -17.33 -6.74
CA GLU A 617 14.71 -17.67 -8.07
C GLU A 617 15.35 -16.75 -9.10
N GLY A 618 15.93 -17.32 -10.15
CA GLY A 618 16.46 -16.57 -11.31
C GLY A 618 15.44 -16.47 -12.45
N GLU A 619 15.88 -16.00 -13.62
CA GLU A 619 15.06 -16.00 -14.84
C GLU A 619 14.97 -17.42 -15.43
N SER A 620 14.39 -18.35 -14.66
CA SER A 620 14.41 -19.79 -14.94
C SER A 620 13.01 -20.37 -15.17
N ASP A 621 12.94 -21.54 -15.81
CA ASP A 621 11.67 -22.25 -16.00
C ASP A 621 11.09 -22.69 -14.64
N VAL A 622 9.92 -22.14 -14.30
CA VAL A 622 9.16 -22.44 -13.08
C VAL A 622 8.01 -23.43 -13.31
N THR A 623 7.75 -23.84 -14.55
CA THR A 623 6.50 -24.51 -14.96
C THR A 623 6.23 -25.81 -14.21
N ALA A 624 7.26 -26.64 -14.05
CA ALA A 624 7.19 -27.91 -13.33
C ALA A 624 7.14 -27.75 -11.79
N ARG A 625 7.38 -26.53 -11.29
CA ARG A 625 7.40 -26.19 -9.86
C ARG A 625 6.15 -25.41 -9.42
N ILE A 626 5.27 -25.07 -10.37
CA ILE A 626 3.96 -24.49 -10.08
C ILE A 626 2.93 -25.60 -9.87
N HIS A 627 2.42 -25.66 -8.65
CA HIS A 627 1.32 -26.51 -8.23
C HIS A 627 0.01 -25.76 -8.46
N LEU A 628 -0.80 -26.24 -9.40
CA LEU A 628 -2.11 -25.65 -9.71
C LEU A 628 -3.27 -26.23 -8.89
N GLY A 629 -3.06 -27.34 -8.17
CA GLY A 629 -4.12 -28.03 -7.41
C GLY A 629 -5.37 -28.39 -8.23
N GLY A 630 -5.20 -28.65 -9.53
CA GLY A 630 -6.32 -28.94 -10.45
C GLY A 630 -7.04 -27.71 -11.03
N LYS A 631 -6.54 -26.50 -10.77
CA LYS A 631 -7.10 -25.22 -11.19
C LYS A 631 -6.17 -24.49 -12.18
N GLY A 632 -6.24 -23.16 -12.30
CA GLY A 632 -5.40 -22.34 -13.18
C GLY A 632 -5.64 -22.57 -14.67
N LYS A 633 -6.86 -22.89 -15.10
CA LYS A 633 -7.18 -23.04 -16.54
C LYS A 633 -7.26 -21.68 -17.24
N ARG A 634 -6.66 -21.56 -18.42
CA ARG A 634 -6.79 -20.39 -19.31
C ARG A 634 -7.91 -20.57 -20.32
N ALA A 635 -8.42 -19.45 -20.86
CA ALA A 635 -9.45 -19.42 -21.89
C ALA A 635 -9.10 -20.20 -23.18
N ASP A 636 -7.81 -20.29 -23.52
CA ASP A 636 -7.31 -20.99 -24.70
C ASP A 636 -7.11 -22.49 -24.50
N GLY A 637 -7.43 -23.01 -23.31
CA GLY A 637 -7.15 -24.39 -22.95
C GLY A 637 -5.72 -24.64 -22.47
N GLY A 638 -4.89 -23.60 -22.31
CA GLY A 638 -3.62 -23.66 -21.59
C GLY A 638 -3.79 -23.64 -20.07
N ASN A 639 -2.67 -23.57 -19.35
CA ASN A 639 -2.61 -23.56 -17.89
C ASN A 639 -1.75 -22.37 -17.40
N GLN A 640 -2.06 -21.84 -16.22
CA GLN A 640 -1.32 -20.75 -15.56
C GLN A 640 0.05 -21.18 -14.99
N THR A 641 0.58 -22.34 -15.39
CA THR A 641 2.01 -22.63 -15.23
C THR A 641 2.86 -21.74 -16.14
N MET A 642 2.27 -21.12 -17.17
CA MET A 642 2.91 -20.17 -18.08
C MET A 642 2.23 -18.80 -17.98
N MET A 643 3.02 -17.74 -18.00
CA MET A 643 2.56 -16.37 -18.24
C MET A 643 2.37 -16.15 -19.74
N TYR A 644 1.41 -15.30 -20.15
CA TYR A 644 1.17 -14.99 -21.56
C TYR A 644 0.88 -13.51 -21.80
N ASP A 645 1.86 -12.75 -22.28
CA ASP A 645 1.73 -11.35 -22.73
C ASP A 645 1.59 -11.23 -24.26
N GLY A 646 1.51 -12.35 -24.97
CA GLY A 646 1.57 -12.43 -26.44
C GLY A 646 2.35 -13.64 -26.91
N LYS A 647 3.25 -14.13 -26.06
CA LYS A 647 3.92 -15.43 -26.15
C LYS A 647 3.84 -16.13 -24.80
N ASP A 648 3.88 -17.46 -24.80
CA ASP A 648 4.00 -18.20 -23.55
C ASP A 648 5.41 -18.02 -22.99
N LYS A 649 5.50 -17.68 -21.70
CA LYS A 649 6.75 -17.56 -20.94
C LYS A 649 6.75 -18.54 -19.77
N ALA A 650 7.88 -19.24 -19.60
CA ALA A 650 8.07 -20.26 -18.59
C ALA A 650 8.63 -19.71 -17.26
N THR A 651 8.98 -18.43 -17.25
CA THR A 651 9.53 -17.65 -16.15
C THR A 651 8.42 -16.94 -15.39
N PHE A 652 8.76 -16.36 -14.23
CA PHE A 652 8.00 -15.20 -13.77
C PHE A 652 8.33 -14.00 -14.64
N GLU A 653 7.44 -13.02 -14.65
CA GLU A 653 7.65 -11.71 -15.25
C GLU A 653 7.11 -10.67 -14.29
N ASP A 654 7.79 -9.52 -14.18
CA ASP A 654 7.25 -8.36 -13.48
C ASP A 654 6.72 -8.74 -12.08
N ILE A 655 7.61 -9.20 -11.20
CA ILE A 655 7.25 -9.58 -9.81
C ILE A 655 6.91 -8.30 -9.04
N ASP A 656 5.67 -7.84 -9.25
CA ASP A 656 5.13 -6.58 -8.79
C ASP A 656 4.38 -6.70 -7.46
N GLY A 657 4.45 -7.85 -6.82
CA GLY A 657 4.14 -7.97 -5.40
C GLY A 657 4.99 -9.04 -4.76
N LEU A 658 5.65 -8.68 -3.67
CA LEU A 658 6.52 -9.58 -2.93
C LEU A 658 6.44 -9.28 -1.44
N GLU A 659 6.02 -10.28 -0.66
CA GLU A 659 5.91 -10.17 0.79
C GLU A 659 6.47 -11.40 1.49
N TRP A 660 7.32 -11.18 2.49
CA TRP A 660 7.93 -12.22 3.31
C TRP A 660 7.17 -12.36 4.63
N ILE A 661 6.43 -13.46 4.73
CA ILE A 661 5.62 -13.80 5.91
C ILE A 661 6.33 -14.84 6.78
N ARG A 662 6.50 -14.54 8.08
CA ARG A 662 6.93 -15.51 9.09
C ARG A 662 5.72 -16.23 9.67
N ALA A 663 5.78 -17.55 9.66
CA ALA A 663 4.86 -18.40 10.37
C ALA A 663 5.60 -19.30 11.37
N SER A 664 4.87 -19.91 12.31
CA SER A 664 5.47 -20.80 13.30
C SER A 664 6.09 -22.06 12.67
N ASP A 665 5.69 -22.39 11.45
CA ASP A 665 6.12 -23.56 10.69
C ASP A 665 7.07 -23.23 9.52
N GLY A 666 7.49 -21.96 9.37
CA GLY A 666 8.51 -21.55 8.41
C GLY A 666 8.34 -20.13 7.86
N ASP A 667 9.26 -19.77 6.97
CA ASP A 667 9.21 -18.56 6.15
C ASP A 667 8.46 -18.82 4.85
N TYR A 668 7.65 -17.86 4.42
CA TYR A 668 6.88 -17.93 3.17
C TYR A 668 7.00 -16.62 2.39
N PHE A 669 6.93 -16.72 1.07
CA PHE A 669 6.89 -15.60 0.14
C PHE A 669 5.57 -15.62 -0.61
N VAL A 670 4.80 -14.54 -0.53
CA VAL A 670 3.67 -14.29 -1.43
C VAL A 670 4.21 -13.51 -2.61
N ILE A 671 3.89 -13.96 -3.82
CA ILE A 671 4.41 -13.46 -5.09
C ILE A 671 3.22 -13.12 -5.98
N GLN A 672 3.20 -11.89 -6.48
CA GLN A 672 2.20 -11.37 -7.41
C GLN A 672 2.94 -10.87 -8.65
N GLU A 673 2.38 -11.12 -9.84
CA GLU A 673 2.95 -10.64 -11.10
C GLU A 673 2.08 -9.53 -11.70
N ASP A 674 2.72 -8.58 -12.36
CA ASP A 674 2.10 -7.59 -13.28
C ASP A 674 2.68 -7.71 -14.70
N GLY A 675 2.67 -8.92 -15.25
CA GLY A 675 3.30 -9.16 -16.56
C GLY A 675 2.49 -8.68 -17.76
N GLY A 676 1.26 -8.19 -17.56
CA GLY A 676 0.27 -8.02 -18.63
C GLY A 676 -0.28 -9.34 -19.18
N ASN A 677 -0.40 -10.39 -18.35
CA ASN A 677 -0.94 -11.69 -18.70
C ASN A 677 -2.37 -11.58 -19.26
N LYS A 678 -2.50 -11.84 -20.56
CA LYS A 678 -3.76 -11.67 -21.28
C LYS A 678 -4.84 -12.65 -20.85
N TYR A 679 -4.50 -13.75 -20.16
CA TYR A 679 -5.48 -14.69 -19.60
C TYR A 679 -5.73 -14.51 -18.10
N GLY A 680 -5.03 -13.55 -17.49
CA GLY A 680 -5.17 -13.13 -16.10
C GLY A 680 -3.88 -13.27 -15.33
N GLU A 681 -3.52 -12.23 -14.58
CA GLU A 681 -2.32 -12.20 -13.75
C GLU A 681 -2.37 -13.27 -12.68
N ARG A 682 -1.20 -13.71 -12.24
CA ARG A 682 -1.05 -14.88 -11.40
C ARG A 682 -0.54 -14.45 -10.02
N MET A 683 -1.02 -15.14 -9.00
CA MET A 683 -0.56 -14.96 -7.63
C MET A 683 -0.22 -16.32 -7.02
N PHE A 684 0.89 -16.37 -6.28
CA PHE A 684 1.45 -17.57 -5.71
C PHE A 684 1.87 -17.37 -4.26
N ILE A 685 1.99 -18.49 -3.54
CA ILE A 685 2.77 -18.56 -2.31
C ILE A 685 3.84 -19.64 -2.44
N SER A 686 5.01 -19.38 -1.88
CA SER A 686 6.13 -20.31 -1.82
C SER A 686 6.63 -20.40 -0.39
N LYS A 687 6.87 -21.61 0.10
CA LYS A 687 7.67 -21.77 1.32
C LYS A 687 9.12 -21.47 0.98
N ARG A 688 9.83 -20.73 1.84
CA ARG A 688 11.27 -20.51 1.68
C ARG A 688 11.95 -21.87 1.48
N PRO A 689 12.67 -22.07 0.36
CA PRO A 689 13.32 -23.34 0.10
C PRO A 689 14.42 -23.60 1.13
N GLU A 690 14.71 -24.87 1.37
CA GLU A 690 15.96 -25.26 2.04
C GLU A 690 17.16 -24.81 1.20
N ALA A 691 18.30 -24.57 1.86
CA ALA A 691 19.52 -24.14 1.16
C ALA A 691 19.89 -25.12 0.03
N GLY A 692 20.09 -24.59 -1.18
CA GLY A 692 20.40 -25.39 -2.37
C GLY A 692 19.19 -26.03 -3.06
N ALA A 693 17.96 -25.83 -2.57
CA ALA A 693 16.74 -26.27 -3.24
C ALA A 693 16.06 -25.13 -4.02
N ASN A 694 15.33 -25.48 -5.08
CA ASN A 694 14.53 -24.52 -5.83
C ASN A 694 13.15 -24.34 -5.15
N PRO A 695 12.60 -23.12 -5.12
CA PRO A 695 11.27 -22.88 -4.56
C PRO A 695 10.17 -23.66 -5.28
N GLN A 696 9.11 -23.98 -4.54
CA GLN A 696 7.88 -24.60 -5.03
C GLN A 696 6.73 -23.63 -4.87
N TYR A 697 5.96 -23.43 -5.94
CA TYR A 697 4.96 -22.36 -6.00
C TYR A 697 3.56 -22.94 -5.97
N HIS A 698 2.76 -22.50 -5.02
CA HIS A 698 1.36 -22.87 -4.90
C HIS A 698 0.51 -21.75 -5.49
N PHE A 699 -0.18 -22.03 -6.59
CA PHE A 699 -1.06 -21.07 -7.26
C PHE A 699 -2.24 -20.71 -6.36
N ILE A 700 -2.44 -19.43 -6.09
CA ILE A 700 -3.56 -18.95 -5.26
C ILE A 700 -4.75 -18.63 -6.16
N ALA A 701 -4.56 -17.74 -7.14
CA ALA A 701 -5.63 -17.27 -8.02
C ALA A 701 -5.06 -16.65 -9.31
N GLN A 702 -5.96 -16.44 -10.28
CA GLN A 702 -5.75 -15.57 -11.43
C GLN A 702 -6.80 -14.45 -11.49
N ALA A 703 -6.52 -13.34 -12.16
CA ALA A 703 -7.53 -12.28 -12.33
C ALA A 703 -7.34 -11.48 -13.62
N GLY A 704 -8.46 -11.07 -14.23
CA GLY A 704 -8.45 -10.15 -15.36
C GLY A 704 -7.83 -10.72 -16.63
N GLY A 705 -7.37 -9.83 -17.53
CA GLY A 705 -6.74 -10.17 -18.79
C GLY A 705 -7.63 -9.86 -20.00
N SER A 706 -7.03 -9.35 -21.08
CA SER A 706 -7.74 -8.96 -22.31
C SER A 706 -8.38 -10.14 -23.07
N LYS A 707 -7.96 -11.37 -22.80
CA LYS A 707 -8.47 -12.62 -23.37
C LYS A 707 -9.18 -13.52 -22.35
N ASN A 708 -9.29 -13.08 -21.09
CA ASN A 708 -10.06 -13.79 -20.09
C ASN A 708 -11.56 -13.75 -20.42
N THR A 709 -12.26 -14.88 -20.28
CA THR A 709 -13.64 -15.01 -20.76
C THR A 709 -14.63 -14.19 -19.96
N ARG A 710 -14.40 -13.93 -18.67
CA ARG A 710 -15.23 -13.02 -17.86
C ARG A 710 -15.01 -11.57 -18.25
N SER A 711 -13.76 -11.15 -18.43
CA SER A 711 -13.41 -9.83 -18.95
C SER A 711 -14.03 -9.56 -20.32
N MET A 712 -13.95 -10.51 -21.26
CA MET A 712 -14.59 -10.41 -22.58
C MET A 712 -16.13 -10.43 -22.51
N SER A 713 -16.70 -11.07 -21.49
CA SER A 713 -18.15 -11.10 -21.25
C SER A 713 -18.66 -9.88 -20.47
N LYS A 714 -17.79 -8.89 -20.23
CA LYS A 714 -18.12 -7.64 -19.52
C LYS A 714 -18.58 -7.85 -18.08
N VAL A 715 -18.06 -8.90 -17.44
CA VAL A 715 -18.33 -9.18 -16.03
C VAL A 715 -17.54 -8.20 -15.17
N SER A 716 -18.20 -7.62 -14.18
CA SER A 716 -17.62 -6.68 -13.23
C SER A 716 -18.23 -6.85 -11.83
N VAL A 717 -17.51 -6.39 -10.82
CA VAL A 717 -17.99 -6.24 -9.45
C VAL A 717 -17.54 -4.86 -8.97
N PRO A 718 -18.43 -3.95 -8.57
CA PRO A 718 -19.90 -4.01 -8.64
C PRO A 718 -20.40 -4.23 -10.08
N PRO A 719 -21.60 -4.77 -10.30
CA PRO A 719 -22.12 -4.96 -11.65
C PRO A 719 -22.22 -3.63 -12.43
N LYS A 720 -22.13 -3.70 -13.76
CA LYS A 720 -22.20 -2.57 -14.71
C LYS A 720 -21.07 -1.55 -14.58
N THR A 721 -19.93 -1.95 -14.00
CA THR A 721 -18.74 -1.08 -13.86
C THR A 721 -17.64 -1.44 -14.85
N TRP A 722 -17.84 -2.47 -15.67
CA TRP A 722 -16.94 -2.82 -16.77
C TRP A 722 -16.79 -1.66 -17.77
N ALA A 723 -15.54 -1.33 -18.12
CA ALA A 723 -15.20 -0.39 -19.18
C ALA A 723 -14.52 -1.08 -20.37
N ARG A 724 -13.58 -2.00 -20.09
CA ARG A 724 -12.81 -2.72 -21.10
C ARG A 724 -12.28 -4.05 -20.58
N ALA A 725 -11.92 -4.95 -21.49
CA ALA A 725 -11.12 -6.12 -21.14
C ALA A 725 -9.65 -5.70 -21.05
N ALA A 726 -9.07 -5.72 -19.85
CA ALA A 726 -7.70 -5.29 -19.57
C ALA A 726 -7.04 -6.23 -18.54
N SER A 727 -5.71 -6.11 -18.37
CA SER A 727 -5.03 -6.77 -17.24
C SER A 727 -5.58 -6.23 -15.93
N PHE A 728 -5.63 -7.12 -14.95
CA PHE A 728 -5.83 -6.82 -13.54
C PHE A 728 -4.58 -7.28 -12.84
N GLU A 729 -4.18 -6.66 -11.76
CA GLU A 729 -2.95 -6.98 -11.06
C GLU A 729 -3.26 -7.29 -9.61
N PHE A 730 -2.62 -8.31 -9.04
CA PHE A 730 -2.65 -8.48 -7.59
C PHE A 730 -1.57 -7.59 -6.99
N SER A 731 -1.93 -6.75 -6.03
CA SER A 731 -0.95 -5.97 -5.29
C SER A 731 -1.31 -5.90 -3.81
N GLY A 732 -0.32 -5.65 -2.97
CA GLY A 732 -0.49 -5.49 -1.54
C GLY A 732 -0.74 -6.81 -0.82
N VAL A 733 0.03 -7.02 0.26
CA VAL A 733 -0.10 -8.19 1.13
C VAL A 733 0.09 -7.73 2.57
N VAL A 734 -0.78 -8.16 3.49
CA VAL A 734 -0.59 -7.91 4.92
C VAL A 734 -1.08 -9.07 5.77
N ASP A 735 -0.29 -9.49 6.75
CA ASP A 735 -0.67 -10.54 7.70
C ASP A 735 -1.53 -9.95 8.85
N PHE A 736 -2.77 -10.43 9.00
CA PHE A 736 -3.63 -10.02 10.11
C PHE A 736 -3.38 -10.83 11.38
N SER A 737 -2.68 -11.96 11.30
CA SER A 737 -2.64 -12.95 12.39
C SER A 737 -2.10 -12.39 13.70
N GLY A 738 -1.08 -11.52 13.68
CA GLY A 738 -0.59 -10.85 14.88
C GLY A 738 -1.58 -9.85 15.45
N ILE A 739 -2.26 -9.08 14.61
CA ILE A 739 -3.27 -8.10 15.03
C ILE A 739 -4.41 -8.81 15.75
N LEU A 740 -4.83 -9.96 15.22
CA LEU A 740 -5.91 -10.77 15.78
C LEU A 740 -5.48 -11.49 17.06
N SER A 741 -4.21 -11.83 17.24
CA SER A 741 -3.75 -12.63 18.39
C SER A 741 -3.05 -11.82 19.49
N GLN A 742 -2.53 -10.63 19.21
CA GLN A 742 -1.76 -9.85 20.18
C GLN A 742 -2.62 -9.34 21.35
N SER A 743 -2.07 -9.46 22.55
CA SER A 743 -2.64 -8.93 23.79
C SER A 743 -2.13 -7.53 24.12
N THR A 744 -0.89 -7.21 23.73
CA THR A 744 -0.27 -5.89 23.87
C THR A 744 -0.33 -5.16 22.53
N LEU A 745 -0.49 -3.83 22.54
CA LEU A 745 -0.47 -3.01 21.33
C LEU A 745 0.97 -2.73 20.86
N GLY A 746 1.14 -2.48 19.57
CA GLY A 746 2.38 -2.01 18.95
C GLY A 746 3.02 -3.03 18.00
N GLY A 747 3.81 -2.53 17.04
CA GLY A 747 4.33 -3.35 15.95
C GLY A 747 5.22 -4.51 16.38
N PHE A 748 5.99 -4.35 17.46
CA PHE A 748 6.81 -5.44 17.98
C PHE A 748 5.96 -6.58 18.53
N ALA A 749 4.87 -6.24 19.23
CA ALA A 749 3.91 -7.23 19.73
C ALA A 749 3.17 -7.91 18.58
N ARG A 750 2.77 -7.14 17.55
CA ARG A 750 2.16 -7.67 16.32
C ARG A 750 3.06 -8.68 15.64
N ARG A 751 4.29 -8.30 15.26
CA ARG A 751 5.25 -9.17 14.56
C ARG A 751 5.61 -10.42 15.38
N THR A 752 5.78 -10.27 16.69
CA THR A 752 6.01 -11.42 17.59
C THR A 752 4.83 -12.39 17.56
N ALA A 753 3.60 -11.88 17.56
CA ALA A 753 2.40 -12.69 17.51
C ALA A 753 2.17 -13.32 16.12
N GLU A 754 2.47 -12.61 15.02
CA GLU A 754 2.44 -13.17 13.65
C GLU A 754 3.33 -14.41 13.55
N ALA A 755 4.56 -14.34 14.06
CA ALA A 755 5.51 -15.44 14.00
C ALA A 755 5.07 -16.70 14.76
N ALA A 756 4.12 -16.58 15.70
CA ALA A 756 3.60 -17.69 16.49
C ALA A 756 2.43 -18.43 15.81
N VAL A 757 1.92 -17.93 14.68
CA VAL A 757 0.79 -18.51 13.95
C VAL A 757 1.28 -19.32 12.75
N ALA A 758 0.80 -20.56 12.61
CA ALA A 758 1.13 -21.41 11.46
C ALA A 758 0.50 -20.86 10.17
N ILE A 759 1.11 -21.07 9.01
CA ILE A 759 0.67 -20.47 7.75
C ILE A 759 -0.81 -20.74 7.44
N ASN A 760 -1.26 -21.99 7.65
CA ASN A 760 -2.64 -22.41 7.38
C ASN A 760 -3.66 -21.87 8.41
N ASP A 761 -3.20 -21.24 9.50
CA ASP A 761 -4.02 -20.57 10.50
C ASP A 761 -4.03 -19.05 10.37
N LYS A 762 -3.17 -18.48 9.51
CA LYS A 762 -3.13 -17.05 9.24
C LYS A 762 -4.37 -16.60 8.47
N ILE A 763 -4.71 -15.32 8.67
CA ILE A 763 -5.58 -14.56 7.78
C ILE A 763 -4.70 -13.48 7.17
N ILE A 764 -4.61 -13.46 5.84
CA ILE A 764 -3.74 -12.55 5.09
C ILE A 764 -4.64 -11.70 4.19
N ALA A 765 -4.46 -10.39 4.19
CA ALA A 765 -5.12 -9.52 3.22
C ALA A 765 -4.33 -9.48 1.92
N LEU A 766 -5.05 -9.44 0.79
CA LEU A 766 -4.51 -9.38 -0.56
C LEU A 766 -5.30 -8.38 -1.38
N GLY A 767 -4.63 -7.48 -2.10
CA GLY A 767 -5.29 -6.55 -3.02
C GLY A 767 -5.39 -7.09 -4.43
N LEU A 768 -6.28 -6.45 -5.18
CA LEU A 768 -6.49 -6.68 -6.59
C LEU A 768 -6.88 -5.36 -7.26
N GLN A 769 -5.97 -4.89 -8.09
CA GLN A 769 -6.14 -3.80 -9.02
C GLN A 769 -6.95 -4.28 -10.24
N ALA A 770 -8.05 -3.60 -10.57
CA ALA A 770 -8.91 -3.99 -11.69
C ALA A 770 -9.04 -2.86 -12.72
N HIS A 771 -7.98 -2.61 -13.50
CA HIS A 771 -7.93 -1.50 -14.48
C HIS A 771 -8.99 -1.55 -15.58
N GLY A 772 -9.62 -2.71 -15.81
CA GLY A 772 -10.77 -2.84 -16.73
C GLY A 772 -12.10 -2.32 -16.17
N ILE A 773 -12.14 -1.99 -14.88
CA ILE A 773 -13.33 -1.59 -14.12
C ILE A 773 -13.27 -0.09 -13.88
N ALA A 774 -13.78 0.71 -14.82
CA ALA A 774 -13.76 2.18 -14.72
C ALA A 774 -15.09 2.81 -15.17
N GLY A 775 -16.12 1.99 -15.43
CA GLY A 775 -17.43 2.42 -15.93
C GLY A 775 -18.47 2.56 -14.83
N GLY A 776 -19.69 2.92 -15.23
CA GLY A 776 -20.86 2.92 -14.34
C GLY A 776 -20.67 3.82 -13.13
N LEU A 777 -20.90 3.27 -11.92
CA LEU A 777 -20.78 4.05 -10.68
C LEU A 777 -19.34 4.50 -10.41
N ILE A 778 -18.32 3.73 -10.82
CA ILE A 778 -16.90 4.08 -10.62
C ILE A 778 -16.60 5.41 -11.32
N GLN A 779 -16.99 5.50 -12.59
CA GLN A 779 -16.89 6.72 -13.38
C GLN A 779 -17.75 7.84 -12.80
N ALA A 780 -18.99 7.54 -12.42
CA ALA A 780 -19.96 8.55 -12.00
C ALA A 780 -19.49 9.29 -10.73
N PHE A 781 -18.81 8.61 -9.82
CA PHE A 781 -18.32 9.20 -8.57
C PHE A 781 -16.84 9.63 -8.61
N GLY A 782 -16.18 9.53 -9.76
CA GLY A 782 -14.76 9.91 -9.89
C GLY A 782 -13.87 9.06 -8.98
N LEU A 783 -14.06 7.75 -8.99
CA LEU A 783 -13.27 6.82 -8.16
C LEU A 783 -12.02 6.29 -8.87
N ASP A 784 -11.66 6.85 -10.04
CA ASP A 784 -10.63 6.34 -10.95
C ASP A 784 -10.98 4.94 -11.51
N ARG A 785 -10.66 3.88 -10.76
CA ARG A 785 -10.81 2.48 -11.17
C ARG A 785 -11.29 1.62 -10.01
N GLY A 786 -11.79 0.43 -10.35
CA GLY A 786 -12.30 -0.56 -9.42
C GLY A 786 -11.21 -1.50 -8.91
N GLY A 787 -11.56 -2.33 -7.95
CA GLY A 787 -10.68 -3.33 -7.36
C GLY A 787 -11.30 -3.96 -6.12
N GLN A 788 -10.62 -4.93 -5.53
CA GLN A 788 -11.05 -5.60 -4.31
C GLN A 788 -9.87 -5.81 -3.37
N VAL A 789 -10.16 -5.80 -2.06
CA VAL A 789 -9.26 -6.39 -1.07
C VAL A 789 -9.92 -7.64 -0.52
N TYR A 790 -9.16 -8.72 -0.45
CA TYR A 790 -9.59 -10.01 0.06
C TYR A 790 -8.95 -10.31 1.40
N ALA A 791 -9.67 -11.00 2.27
CA ALA A 791 -9.08 -11.87 3.28
C ALA A 791 -8.86 -13.26 2.66
N TRP A 792 -7.68 -13.81 2.88
CA TRP A 792 -7.25 -15.12 2.44
C TRP A 792 -6.83 -15.96 3.64
N LYS A 793 -7.20 -17.24 3.63
CA LYS A 793 -6.73 -18.22 4.59
C LYS A 793 -6.01 -19.34 3.85
N PRO A 794 -4.68 -19.46 3.95
CA PRO A 794 -3.91 -20.48 3.24
C PRO A 794 -4.36 -21.90 3.55
N GLN A 795 -4.24 -22.78 2.56
CA GLN A 795 -4.39 -24.23 2.68
C GLN A 795 -3.29 -24.92 1.86
N LEU A 796 -2.11 -25.03 2.46
CA LEU A 796 -0.88 -25.59 1.88
C LEU A 796 -0.61 -27.02 2.36
#